data_AF-B4UN89-F1
#
_entry.id   AF-B4UN89-F1
#
_cell.length_a   1.000
_cell.length_b   1.000
_cell.length_c   1.000
_cell.angle_alpha   90.00
_cell.angle_beta   90.00
_cell.angle_gamma   90.00
#
_symmetry.space_group_name_H-M   'P 1'
#
loop_
_entity.id
_entity.type
_entity.pdbx_description
1 polymer ?
#
loop_
_entity_poly.entity_id
_entity_poly.type
_entity_poly.pdbx_seq_one_letter_code
_entity_poly.pdbx_strand_id
1 'polypeptide(L)'
;MEKSIAKGLNDSIYEKRKAAAQQLEKYTRECLQNGDHEILEKIIDELCREYAYALDRPMARNAGLMGLAAVSIALGTKFLSKYLDTILPPVLACFGDQNDQVRFYACESLYNIAKIAKGDMLLYFNEVFDVHCKIIADTDPSIKAAAEVLDRLMKDIVSECAATHVVRVNNDPNDVPPATVTDPRTSEVLSTNEPPYEEHEAKLAFSLPKFIPLLSERIQVVDPNTRIFMVGWLQVLENIPDLELISYLPTFLSALFTYLGDSHKDVRVITHSLIDVLLHEVERVATIQKQVKDRESELLRQKQASLMDSTPIKRPEGALISERKKSLINALEGLSSNDKTLSSIETSSALDITNSEPTESLNESTENLKINNSRFGSVYIPGQDIHLDFPKIIEILVNNLTSSETEIQTVVLKWIDVCLNIDPNGFIPFLIKLLAVLLKLLNESDPTFCEMVQNVNQKLISLTQRPDVGSEGIKYGPIVNTLTLHFLDSNAITKEACLDWLILIHHKDPSQLLEHHDSTFLTLLKSLSDKDERLVAKSLELLRLLCDASPDNYFKKFIQNLLGLFKSNEKLLKTRANYIIRQLCLKLSAERVYKIVSLMLDSDDDLIFTKMIVQILSSNLVTAQELSKFRKSLRKGEDWSCFCILFKTWSHNPISLLALCLISENYELAYKVLKTYVEYDLSVNDLIQIDILVQFLESPAFTTLRMQLLDPDKYPYLYKCLYGILMVLPQSKAFHILDNRLKSVGRIASHSFPNSAGYSSSSSSLGRVSSDGSGHSGSPRKHQYQDLLDHFQQVCEQHNLDGSQKKFHENNYVLLNEILSPDNTVNPVINSTPITDAMNNTLEPALSDNESVIYRSPSARSGAGERIQSVDQAK
;
A
#
# COMPACT_ATOMS: atom_id res chain seq x y z
N MET A 1 70.93 -2.60 -18.83
CA MET A 1 70.55 -2.73 -20.26
C MET A 1 71.73 -2.37 -21.16
N GLU A 2 71.71 -2.72 -22.45
CA GLU A 2 72.72 -2.19 -23.39
C GLU A 2 72.65 -0.66 -23.47
N LYS A 3 73.81 0.01 -23.51
CA LYS A 3 73.90 1.48 -23.55
C LYS A 3 73.20 2.10 -24.77
N SER A 4 73.14 1.37 -25.89
CA SER A 4 72.42 1.74 -27.12
C SER A 4 70.92 1.86 -26.86
N ILE A 5 70.32 0.86 -26.22
CA ILE A 5 68.90 0.77 -25.87
C ILE A 5 68.55 1.84 -24.85
N ALA A 6 69.34 1.97 -23.77
CA ALA A 6 69.13 2.98 -22.73
C ALA A 6 69.16 4.42 -23.28
N LYS A 7 70.05 4.70 -24.24
CA LYS A 7 70.13 5.99 -24.92
C LYS A 7 68.96 6.23 -25.88
N GLY A 8 68.52 5.19 -26.60
CA GLY A 8 67.39 5.26 -27.52
C GLY A 8 66.05 5.46 -26.80
N LEU A 9 65.85 4.82 -25.64
CA LEU A 9 64.64 4.99 -24.82
C LEU A 9 64.50 6.41 -24.26
N ASN A 10 65.61 7.09 -23.95
CA ASN A 10 65.64 8.48 -23.48
C ASN A 10 65.63 9.53 -24.61
N ASP A 11 65.46 9.14 -25.88
CA ASP A 11 65.43 10.10 -27.00
C ASP A 11 64.16 10.98 -26.93
N SER A 12 64.23 12.22 -27.41
CA SER A 12 63.09 13.13 -27.45
C SER A 12 62.07 12.74 -28.53
N ILE A 13 62.50 12.00 -29.55
CA ILE A 13 61.66 11.58 -30.68
C ILE A 13 60.98 10.26 -30.35
N TYR A 14 59.65 10.25 -30.40
CA TYR A 14 58.83 9.07 -30.12
C TYR A 14 59.21 7.84 -30.95
N GLU A 15 59.36 7.97 -32.27
CA GLU A 15 59.70 6.86 -33.17
C GLU A 15 61.04 6.18 -32.79
N LYS A 16 62.01 6.95 -32.32
CA LYS A 16 63.28 6.39 -31.85
C LYS A 16 63.13 5.65 -30.53
N ARG A 17 62.34 6.21 -29.60
CA ARG A 17 62.03 5.51 -28.35
C ARG A 17 61.31 4.20 -28.62
N LYS A 18 60.35 4.19 -29.56
CA LYS A 18 59.60 3.00 -29.98
C LYS A 18 60.52 1.95 -30.60
N ALA A 19 61.44 2.35 -31.48
CA ALA A 19 62.45 1.46 -32.05
C ALA A 19 63.36 0.87 -30.96
N ALA A 20 63.78 1.67 -29.97
CA ALA A 20 64.58 1.19 -28.84
C ALA A 20 63.79 0.23 -27.93
N ALA A 21 62.50 0.48 -27.70
CA ALA A 21 61.62 -0.44 -26.98
C ALA A 21 61.46 -1.79 -27.70
N GLN A 22 61.36 -1.78 -29.04
CA GLN A 22 61.35 -3.02 -29.83
C GLN A 22 62.68 -3.78 -29.78
N GLN A 23 63.80 -3.06 -29.74
CA GLN A 23 65.12 -3.68 -29.51
C GLN A 23 65.22 -4.29 -28.11
N LEU A 24 64.70 -3.60 -27.09
CA LEU A 24 64.62 -4.11 -25.73
C LEU A 24 63.75 -5.37 -25.65
N GLU A 25 62.58 -5.37 -26.31
CA GLU A 25 61.70 -6.55 -26.40
C GLU A 25 62.45 -7.75 -27.00
N LYS A 26 63.13 -7.54 -28.13
CA LYS A 26 63.91 -8.61 -28.80
C LYS A 26 65.02 -9.15 -27.89
N TYR A 27 65.78 -8.24 -27.27
CA TYR A 27 66.86 -8.60 -26.35
C TYR A 27 66.35 -9.38 -25.12
N THR A 28 65.21 -8.95 -24.58
CA THR A 28 64.55 -9.63 -23.46
C THR A 28 64.12 -11.06 -23.84
N ARG A 29 63.59 -11.24 -25.07
CA ARG A 29 63.23 -12.57 -25.60
C ARG A 29 64.45 -13.47 -25.80
N GLU A 30 65.57 -12.92 -26.26
CA GLU A 30 66.85 -13.64 -26.38
C GLU A 30 67.38 -14.08 -25.00
N CYS A 31 67.35 -13.19 -24.00
CA CYS A 31 67.73 -13.53 -22.62
C CYS A 31 66.85 -14.66 -22.05
N LEU A 32 65.54 -14.62 -22.32
CA LEU A 32 64.61 -15.66 -21.87
C LEU A 32 64.87 -17.01 -22.55
N GLN A 33 65.23 -17.02 -23.84
CA GLN A 33 65.60 -18.24 -24.57
C GLN A 33 66.90 -18.86 -24.05
N ASN A 34 67.83 -18.01 -23.59
CA ASN A 34 69.11 -18.45 -23.03
C ASN A 34 69.03 -18.84 -21.54
N GLY A 35 67.92 -18.52 -20.86
CA GLY A 35 67.72 -18.78 -19.42
C GLY A 35 68.38 -17.75 -18.50
N ASP A 36 68.72 -16.57 -19.01
CA ASP A 36 69.45 -15.51 -18.29
C ASP A 36 68.53 -14.67 -17.37
N HIS A 37 67.92 -15.33 -16.38
CA HIS A 37 66.95 -14.69 -15.47
C HIS A 37 67.56 -13.56 -14.62
N GLU A 38 68.83 -13.66 -14.21
CA GLU A 38 69.50 -12.59 -13.45
C GLU A 38 69.68 -11.30 -14.27
N ILE A 39 69.93 -11.44 -15.57
CA ILE A 39 70.08 -10.27 -16.46
C ILE A 39 68.73 -9.60 -16.63
N LEU A 40 67.67 -10.39 -16.78
CA LEU A 40 66.30 -9.91 -16.87
C LEU A 40 65.88 -9.15 -15.60
N GLU A 41 66.14 -9.69 -14.41
CA GLU A 41 65.87 -8.99 -13.15
C GLU A 41 66.62 -7.66 -13.06
N LYS A 42 67.90 -7.62 -13.46
CA LYS A 42 68.68 -6.36 -13.50
C LYS A 42 68.09 -5.35 -14.47
N ILE A 43 67.61 -5.79 -15.64
CA ILE A 43 66.96 -4.91 -16.62
C ILE A 43 65.67 -4.31 -16.04
N ILE A 44 64.85 -5.15 -15.41
CA ILE A 44 63.60 -4.71 -14.77
C ILE A 44 63.91 -3.73 -13.63
N ASP A 45 64.86 -4.06 -12.75
CA ASP A 45 65.25 -3.20 -11.63
C ASP A 45 65.80 -1.84 -12.09
N GLU A 46 66.60 -1.80 -13.17
CA GLU A 46 67.09 -0.57 -13.80
C GLU A 46 65.92 0.27 -14.36
N LEU A 47 64.98 -0.33 -15.09
CA LEU A 47 63.79 0.36 -15.61
C LEU A 47 62.86 0.88 -14.50
N CYS A 48 62.75 0.15 -13.39
CA CYS A 48 61.95 0.58 -12.24
C CYS A 48 62.63 1.74 -11.50
N ARG A 49 63.88 1.56 -11.05
CA ARG A 49 64.56 2.49 -10.13
C ARG A 49 65.12 3.72 -10.83
N GLU A 50 65.81 3.55 -11.96
CA GLU A 50 66.51 4.66 -12.62
C GLU A 50 65.60 5.47 -13.56
N TYR A 51 64.47 4.88 -13.95
CA TYR A 51 63.56 5.47 -14.94
C TYR A 51 62.16 5.73 -14.37
N ALA A 52 61.37 4.70 -14.08
CA ALA A 52 59.95 4.88 -13.71
C ALA A 52 59.77 5.65 -12.39
N TYR A 53 60.66 5.44 -11.40
CA TYR A 53 60.66 6.21 -10.15
C TYR A 53 61.47 7.52 -10.18
N ALA A 54 61.98 7.94 -11.34
CA ALA A 54 62.75 9.18 -11.47
C ALA A 54 61.83 10.42 -11.44
N LEU A 55 61.38 10.84 -10.26
CA LEU A 55 60.40 11.91 -10.03
C LEU A 55 60.79 13.27 -10.65
N ASP A 56 62.08 13.56 -10.76
CA ASP A 56 62.61 14.80 -11.34
C ASP A 56 62.70 14.78 -12.88
N ARG A 57 62.49 13.63 -13.53
CA ARG A 57 62.74 13.44 -14.97
C ARG A 57 61.54 12.80 -15.70
N PRO A 58 60.57 13.60 -16.19
CA PRO A 58 59.39 13.09 -16.90
C PRO A 58 59.74 12.23 -18.14
N MET A 59 60.77 12.61 -18.88
CA MET A 59 61.21 11.84 -20.06
C MET A 59 61.79 10.47 -19.68
N ALA A 60 62.47 10.38 -18.53
CA ALA A 60 62.96 9.11 -18.02
C ALA A 60 61.80 8.21 -17.56
N ARG A 61 60.76 8.79 -16.94
CA ARG A 61 59.55 8.02 -16.60
C ARG A 61 58.83 7.49 -17.84
N ASN A 62 58.68 8.30 -18.88
CA ASN A 62 58.12 7.86 -20.17
C ASN A 62 58.93 6.69 -20.76
N ALA A 63 60.26 6.79 -20.72
CA ALA A 63 61.17 5.74 -21.16
C ALA A 63 61.05 4.46 -20.32
N GLY A 64 60.94 4.59 -19.00
CA GLY A 64 60.73 3.47 -18.07
C GLY A 64 59.41 2.76 -18.31
N LEU A 65 58.30 3.50 -18.41
CA LEU A 65 56.98 2.97 -18.72
C LEU A 65 56.97 2.18 -20.03
N MET A 66 57.52 2.76 -21.10
CA MET A 66 57.57 2.10 -22.40
C MET A 66 58.51 0.89 -22.42
N GLY A 67 59.62 0.95 -21.66
CA GLY A 67 60.53 -0.18 -21.47
C GLY A 67 59.88 -1.33 -20.70
N LEU A 68 59.17 -1.04 -19.61
CA LEU A 68 58.45 -2.04 -18.81
C LEU A 68 57.32 -2.72 -19.61
N ALA A 69 56.61 -1.97 -20.46
CA ALA A 69 55.64 -2.53 -21.39
C ALA A 69 56.31 -3.47 -22.42
N ALA A 70 57.44 -3.06 -23.00
CA ALA A 70 58.19 -3.88 -23.95
C ALA A 70 58.74 -5.18 -23.31
N VAL A 71 59.28 -5.09 -22.09
CA VAL A 71 59.70 -6.27 -21.32
C VAL A 71 58.51 -7.18 -21.06
N SER A 72 57.35 -6.63 -20.67
CA SER A 72 56.14 -7.43 -20.40
C SER A 72 55.63 -8.17 -21.65
N ILE A 73 55.69 -7.54 -22.82
CA ILE A 73 55.38 -8.18 -24.11
C ILE A 73 56.36 -9.32 -24.41
N ALA A 74 57.65 -9.14 -24.14
CA ALA A 74 58.67 -10.16 -24.35
C ALA A 74 58.52 -11.37 -23.42
N LEU A 75 58.15 -11.14 -22.15
CA LEU A 75 57.91 -12.19 -21.15
C LEU A 75 56.72 -13.09 -21.51
N GLY A 76 55.70 -12.50 -22.13
CA GLY A 76 54.48 -13.20 -22.52
C GLY A 76 53.69 -13.76 -21.34
N THR A 77 52.63 -14.52 -21.63
CA THR A 77 51.71 -15.07 -20.61
C THR A 77 52.34 -16.08 -19.66
N LYS A 78 53.49 -16.66 -20.02
CA LYS A 78 54.13 -17.75 -19.24
C LYS A 78 54.98 -17.25 -18.08
N PHE A 79 55.67 -16.12 -18.26
CA PHE A 79 56.67 -15.65 -17.30
C PHE A 79 56.31 -14.32 -16.67
N LEU A 80 55.43 -13.53 -17.29
CA LEU A 80 55.06 -12.20 -16.80
C LEU A 80 54.53 -12.23 -15.36
N SER A 81 53.71 -13.23 -15.01
CA SER A 81 53.11 -13.37 -13.68
C SER A 81 54.13 -13.35 -12.53
N LYS A 82 55.36 -13.82 -12.75
CA LYS A 82 56.44 -13.80 -11.75
C LYS A 82 57.02 -12.40 -11.49
N TYR A 83 56.86 -11.48 -12.45
CA TYR A 83 57.47 -10.14 -12.40
C TYR A 83 56.43 -9.03 -12.18
N LEU A 84 55.13 -9.34 -12.17
CA LEU A 84 54.06 -8.33 -12.00
C LEU A 84 54.20 -7.56 -10.69
N ASP A 85 54.60 -8.21 -9.59
CA ASP A 85 54.85 -7.56 -8.28
C ASP A 85 55.92 -6.46 -8.35
N THR A 86 56.86 -6.57 -9.29
CA THR A 86 57.93 -5.58 -9.48
C THR A 86 57.57 -4.55 -10.56
N ILE A 87 56.89 -4.98 -11.62
CA ILE A 87 56.59 -4.15 -12.79
C ILE A 87 55.41 -3.19 -12.54
N LEU A 88 54.34 -3.64 -11.86
CA LEU A 88 53.12 -2.85 -11.73
C LEU A 88 53.25 -1.64 -10.78
N PRO A 89 53.84 -1.75 -9.57
CA PRO A 89 53.92 -0.60 -8.67
C PRO A 89 54.51 0.69 -9.28
N PRO A 90 55.63 0.67 -10.04
CA PRO A 90 56.13 1.87 -10.70
C PRO A 90 55.22 2.39 -11.81
N VAL A 91 54.52 1.51 -12.54
CA VAL A 91 53.56 1.92 -13.58
C VAL A 91 52.36 2.63 -12.94
N LEU A 92 51.81 2.06 -11.87
CA LEU A 92 50.66 2.62 -11.16
C LEU A 92 50.99 3.96 -10.49
N ALA A 93 52.22 4.14 -9.99
CA ALA A 93 52.67 5.42 -9.43
C ALA A 93 52.64 6.58 -10.46
N CYS A 94 52.85 6.28 -11.75
CA CYS A 94 52.84 7.27 -12.82
C CYS A 94 51.43 7.78 -13.20
N PHE A 95 50.34 7.16 -12.73
CA PHE A 95 48.98 7.66 -12.98
C PHE A 95 48.69 8.97 -12.22
N GLY A 96 49.39 9.23 -11.11
CA GLY A 96 49.29 10.46 -10.33
C GLY A 96 50.28 11.55 -10.73
N ASP A 97 50.97 11.41 -11.87
CA ASP A 97 52.03 12.34 -12.27
C ASP A 97 51.48 13.71 -12.67
N GLN A 98 52.24 14.77 -12.38
CA GLN A 98 51.87 16.14 -12.78
C GLN A 98 51.97 16.35 -14.30
N ASN A 99 52.77 15.52 -14.99
CA ASN A 99 52.95 15.61 -16.43
C ASN A 99 51.94 14.74 -17.18
N ASP A 100 51.14 15.37 -18.02
CA ASP A 100 50.08 14.75 -18.83
C ASP A 100 50.63 13.62 -19.74
N GLN A 101 51.82 13.82 -20.31
CA GLN A 101 52.44 12.80 -21.16
C GLN A 101 52.84 11.55 -20.36
N VAL A 102 53.29 11.70 -19.12
CA VAL A 102 53.61 10.56 -18.25
C VAL A 102 52.35 9.78 -17.91
N ARG A 103 51.26 10.48 -17.58
CA ARG A 103 49.96 9.85 -17.32
C ARG A 103 49.41 9.12 -18.55
N PHE A 104 49.54 9.71 -19.74
CA PHE A 104 49.18 9.05 -21.01
C PHE A 104 49.97 7.75 -21.22
N TYR A 105 51.30 7.79 -21.06
CA TYR A 105 52.14 6.59 -21.19
C TYR A 105 51.87 5.56 -20.10
N ALA A 106 51.41 5.97 -18.92
CA ALA A 106 51.00 5.06 -17.86
C ALA A 106 49.77 4.25 -18.30
N CYS A 107 48.74 4.91 -18.86
CA CYS A 107 47.59 4.24 -19.46
C CYS A 107 47.99 3.27 -20.59
N GLU A 108 48.82 3.71 -21.54
CA GLU A 108 49.26 2.88 -22.67
C GLU A 108 50.10 1.68 -22.21
N SER A 109 51.00 1.89 -21.25
CA SER A 109 51.85 0.82 -20.72
C SER A 109 51.02 -0.19 -19.93
N LEU A 110 50.10 0.27 -19.08
CA LEU A 110 49.22 -0.61 -18.32
C LEU A 110 48.30 -1.41 -19.24
N TYR A 111 47.79 -0.82 -20.33
CA TYR A 111 47.01 -1.53 -21.34
C TYR A 111 47.81 -2.67 -21.97
N ASN A 112 49.04 -2.40 -22.38
CA ASN A 112 49.90 -3.41 -22.98
C ASN A 112 50.26 -4.53 -21.98
N ILE A 113 50.51 -4.19 -20.72
CA ILE A 113 50.77 -5.17 -19.65
C ILE A 113 49.53 -6.01 -19.38
N ALA A 114 48.37 -5.39 -19.17
CA ALA A 114 47.09 -6.06 -18.91
C ALA A 114 46.70 -7.02 -20.04
N LYS A 115 46.91 -6.62 -21.29
CA LYS A 115 46.62 -7.42 -22.48
C LYS A 115 47.39 -8.74 -22.50
N ILE A 116 48.60 -8.76 -21.94
CA ILE A 116 49.44 -9.96 -21.84
C ILE A 116 49.16 -10.72 -20.54
N ALA A 117 48.99 -10.03 -19.41
CA ALA A 117 48.75 -10.63 -18.10
C ALA A 117 47.38 -11.32 -18.00
N LYS A 118 46.34 -10.79 -18.68
CA LYS A 118 44.95 -11.30 -18.63
C LYS A 118 44.51 -11.56 -17.19
N GLY A 119 44.07 -12.79 -16.85
CA GLY A 119 43.60 -13.16 -15.51
C GLY A 119 44.62 -12.92 -14.39
N ASP A 120 45.93 -12.96 -14.67
CA ASP A 120 46.96 -12.69 -13.66
C ASP A 120 46.95 -11.22 -13.20
N MET A 121 46.39 -10.31 -14.03
CA MET A 121 46.19 -8.91 -13.68
C MET A 121 45.22 -8.73 -12.50
N LEU A 122 44.31 -9.68 -12.28
CA LEU A 122 43.26 -9.58 -11.28
C LEU A 122 43.79 -9.61 -9.84
N LEU A 123 45.01 -10.11 -9.63
CA LEU A 123 45.73 -10.01 -8.34
C LEU A 123 45.89 -8.57 -7.86
N TYR A 124 46.02 -7.63 -8.80
CA TYR A 124 46.24 -6.20 -8.54
C TYR A 124 45.01 -5.37 -8.92
N PHE A 125 43.85 -6.00 -9.04
CA PHE A 125 42.65 -5.35 -9.52
C PHE A 125 42.28 -4.13 -8.68
N ASN A 126 42.42 -4.21 -7.35
CA ASN A 126 42.05 -3.11 -6.46
C ASN A 126 42.93 -1.87 -6.73
N GLU A 127 44.24 -2.05 -6.85
CA GLU A 127 45.20 -0.98 -7.12
C GLU A 127 45.00 -0.41 -8.53
N VAL A 128 44.77 -1.28 -9.52
CA VAL A 128 44.47 -0.87 -10.91
C VAL A 128 43.16 -0.09 -10.96
N PHE A 129 42.09 -0.58 -10.35
CA PHE A 129 40.80 0.08 -10.29
C PHE A 129 40.91 1.46 -9.62
N ASP A 130 41.66 1.56 -8.52
CA ASP A 130 41.84 2.82 -7.78
C ASP A 130 42.48 3.92 -8.63
N VAL A 131 43.55 3.60 -9.36
CA VAL A 131 44.19 4.59 -10.26
C VAL A 131 43.28 4.92 -11.45
N HIS A 132 42.49 3.95 -11.91
CA HIS A 132 41.56 4.14 -13.02
C HIS A 132 40.43 5.10 -12.67
N CYS A 133 39.88 4.98 -11.45
CA CYS A 133 38.88 5.89 -10.92
C CYS A 133 39.34 7.35 -10.98
N LYS A 134 40.63 7.58 -10.72
CA LYS A 134 41.22 8.93 -10.67
C LYS A 134 41.48 9.47 -12.08
N ILE A 135 41.96 8.63 -13.00
CA ILE A 135 42.39 9.07 -14.33
C ILE A 135 41.23 9.32 -15.31
N ILE A 136 40.04 8.77 -15.07
CA ILE A 136 38.88 9.01 -15.93
C ILE A 136 38.36 10.45 -15.83
N ALA A 137 38.62 11.09 -14.69
CA ALA A 137 38.33 12.50 -14.46
C ALA A 137 39.47 13.43 -14.86
N ASP A 138 40.46 12.98 -15.66
CA ASP A 138 41.61 13.81 -16.07
C ASP A 138 41.17 15.11 -16.78
N THR A 139 42.04 16.10 -16.86
CA THR A 139 41.76 17.31 -17.62
C THR A 139 42.03 17.15 -19.12
N ASP A 140 42.94 16.25 -19.51
CA ASP A 140 43.34 16.05 -20.91
C ASP A 140 42.44 15.03 -21.63
N PRO A 141 41.82 15.39 -22.77
CA PRO A 141 40.95 14.48 -23.53
C PRO A 141 41.65 13.23 -24.08
N SER A 142 42.95 13.31 -24.41
CA SER A 142 43.72 12.19 -24.95
C SER A 142 43.98 11.15 -23.86
N ILE A 143 44.22 11.60 -22.63
CA ILE A 143 44.35 10.73 -21.46
C ILE A 143 43.02 10.04 -21.16
N LYS A 144 41.90 10.78 -21.19
CA LYS A 144 40.57 10.17 -21.03
C LYS A 144 40.30 9.07 -22.05
N ALA A 145 40.61 9.33 -23.33
CA ALA A 145 40.46 8.34 -24.39
C ALA A 145 41.35 7.11 -24.16
N ALA A 146 42.59 7.30 -23.71
CA ALA A 146 43.48 6.19 -23.35
C ALA A 146 42.96 5.40 -22.14
N ALA A 147 42.44 6.08 -21.13
CA ALA A 147 41.82 5.47 -19.95
C ALA A 147 40.56 4.67 -20.32
N GLU A 148 39.73 5.15 -21.25
CA GLU A 148 38.54 4.44 -21.72
C GLU A 148 38.89 3.13 -22.44
N VAL A 149 39.94 3.12 -23.25
CA VAL A 149 40.43 1.91 -23.92
C VAL A 149 40.97 0.89 -22.90
N LEU A 150 41.70 1.36 -21.89
CA LEU A 150 42.12 0.53 -20.77
C LEU A 150 40.93 -0.02 -19.98
N ASP A 151 39.91 0.79 -19.74
CA ASP A 151 38.71 0.43 -18.95
C ASP A 151 37.98 -0.72 -19.63
N ARG A 152 37.77 -0.59 -20.94
CA ARG A 152 37.15 -1.66 -21.74
C ARG A 152 37.93 -2.97 -21.66
N LEU A 153 39.27 -2.92 -21.81
CA LEU A 153 40.10 -4.12 -21.70
C LEU A 153 40.01 -4.75 -20.31
N MET A 154 40.05 -3.94 -19.24
CA MET A 154 39.94 -4.45 -17.87
C MET A 154 38.57 -5.08 -17.63
N LYS A 155 37.49 -4.50 -18.14
CA LYS A 155 36.14 -5.08 -18.08
C LYS A 155 36.05 -6.41 -18.83
N ASP A 156 36.67 -6.50 -20.00
CA ASP A 156 36.75 -7.76 -20.77
C ASP A 156 37.50 -8.84 -19.98
N ILE A 157 38.64 -8.51 -19.37
CA ILE A 157 39.45 -9.43 -18.55
C ILE A 157 38.64 -9.90 -17.33
N VAL A 158 38.00 -8.98 -16.61
CA VAL A 158 37.19 -9.31 -15.42
C VAL A 158 36.01 -10.19 -15.81
N SER A 159 35.31 -9.89 -16.90
CA SER A 159 34.19 -10.69 -17.39
C SER A 159 34.60 -12.12 -17.78
N GLU A 160 35.79 -12.29 -18.38
CA GLU A 160 36.30 -13.60 -18.81
C GLU A 160 36.89 -14.42 -17.64
N CYS A 161 37.58 -13.76 -16.69
CA CYS A 161 38.49 -14.43 -15.77
C CYS A 161 38.11 -14.35 -14.27
N ALA A 162 37.23 -13.43 -13.85
CA ALA A 162 37.03 -13.15 -12.42
C ALA A 162 36.49 -14.35 -11.61
N ALA A 163 35.64 -15.18 -12.23
CA ALA A 163 35.03 -16.34 -11.60
C ALA A 163 35.87 -17.62 -11.68
N THR A 164 36.85 -17.69 -12.59
CA THR A 164 37.50 -18.95 -12.98
C THR A 164 39.01 -18.95 -12.82
N HIS A 165 39.65 -17.77 -12.81
CA HIS A 165 41.11 -17.69 -12.81
C HIS A 165 41.68 -17.84 -11.40
N VAL A 166 42.42 -18.93 -11.23
CA VAL A 166 43.13 -19.28 -9.99
C VAL A 166 44.54 -18.71 -10.03
N VAL A 167 45.01 -18.19 -8.89
CA VAL A 167 46.38 -17.71 -8.73
C VAL A 167 47.38 -18.82 -9.05
N ARG A 168 48.18 -18.62 -10.10
CA ARG A 168 49.22 -19.58 -10.54
C ARG A 168 50.58 -19.38 -9.86
N VAL A 169 50.70 -18.36 -9.02
CA VAL A 169 51.97 -17.94 -8.40
C VAL A 169 51.91 -18.24 -6.91
N ASN A 170 52.90 -19.00 -6.42
CA ASN A 170 53.11 -19.50 -5.04
C ASN A 170 52.73 -20.97 -4.72
N ASN A 171 52.99 -21.90 -5.64
CA ASN A 171 53.38 -23.23 -5.18
C ASN A 171 54.88 -23.38 -5.46
N ASP A 172 55.73 -23.14 -4.44
CA ASP A 172 57.09 -23.68 -4.45
C ASP A 172 56.97 -25.20 -4.65
N PRO A 173 57.75 -25.85 -5.54
CA PRO A 173 57.77 -27.31 -5.62
C PRO A 173 58.00 -28.01 -4.26
N ASN A 174 58.54 -27.29 -3.27
CA ASN A 174 58.76 -27.76 -1.90
C ASN A 174 57.56 -27.52 -0.95
N ASP A 175 56.53 -26.78 -1.35
CA ASP A 175 55.30 -26.53 -0.57
C ASP A 175 54.20 -27.57 -0.83
N VAL A 176 54.48 -28.60 -1.62
CA VAL A 176 53.60 -29.75 -1.77
C VAL A 176 53.98 -30.75 -0.67
N PRO A 177 53.12 -31.00 0.35
CA PRO A 177 53.45 -31.97 1.38
C PRO A 177 53.63 -33.36 0.73
N PRO A 178 54.61 -34.16 1.18
CA PRO A 178 54.81 -35.49 0.65
C PRO A 178 53.54 -36.33 0.83
N ALA A 179 53.11 -37.04 -0.21
CA ALA A 179 51.86 -37.79 -0.26
C ALA A 179 51.68 -38.83 0.87
N THR A 180 52.74 -39.15 1.61
CA THR A 180 52.74 -40.00 2.80
C THR A 180 53.79 -39.50 3.80
N VAL A 181 53.37 -39.25 5.04
CA VAL A 181 54.28 -39.01 6.17
C VAL A 181 54.49 -40.36 6.87
N THR A 182 55.75 -40.78 6.99
CA THR A 182 56.14 -42.00 7.70
C THR A 182 56.94 -41.64 8.95
N ASP A 183 56.70 -42.35 10.05
CA ASP A 183 57.45 -42.17 11.29
C ASP A 183 58.90 -42.69 11.12
N PRO A 184 59.94 -41.87 11.34
CA PRO A 184 61.33 -42.24 11.13
C PRO A 184 61.86 -43.32 12.09
N ARG A 185 61.11 -43.78 13.11
CA ARG A 185 61.51 -44.90 13.98
C ARG A 185 60.79 -46.21 13.74
N THR A 186 59.59 -46.20 13.15
CA THR A 186 58.75 -47.40 13.03
C THR A 186 58.42 -47.78 11.59
N SER A 187 58.69 -46.89 10.62
CA SER A 187 58.40 -47.10 9.19
C SER A 187 56.93 -47.44 8.89
N GLU A 188 56.01 -47.15 9.81
CA GLU A 188 54.57 -47.27 9.60
C GLU A 188 54.00 -45.97 9.01
N VAL A 189 53.03 -46.12 8.11
CA VAL A 189 52.29 -45.02 7.49
C VAL A 189 51.25 -44.53 8.50
N LEU A 190 51.40 -43.30 8.98
CA LEU A 190 50.44 -42.70 9.91
C LEU A 190 49.18 -42.31 9.13
N SER A 191 48.07 -43.03 9.34
CA SER A 191 46.73 -42.56 8.98
C SER A 191 46.26 -41.58 10.06
N THR A 192 46.45 -40.28 9.83
CA THR A 192 45.79 -39.25 10.62
C THR A 192 44.29 -39.30 10.35
N ASN A 193 43.48 -39.51 11.40
CA ASN A 193 42.01 -39.40 11.36
C ASN A 193 41.51 -37.94 11.33
N GLU A 194 42.42 -36.99 11.08
CA GLU A 194 42.06 -35.65 10.61
C GLU A 194 42.17 -35.68 9.08
N PRO A 195 41.17 -35.20 8.33
CA PRO A 195 41.25 -35.15 6.88
C PRO A 195 42.50 -34.34 6.49
N PRO A 196 43.46 -34.90 5.72
CA PRO A 196 44.65 -34.17 5.28
C PRO A 196 44.35 -33.19 4.14
N TYR A 197 43.10 -32.73 4.05
CA TYR A 197 42.64 -31.71 3.12
C TYR A 197 42.08 -30.56 3.96
N GLU A 198 42.95 -29.71 4.50
CA GLU A 198 42.66 -28.28 4.34
C GLU A 198 42.54 -28.09 2.84
N GLU A 199 41.30 -28.02 2.35
CA GLU A 199 40.99 -27.60 1.00
C GLU A 199 41.84 -26.35 0.73
N HIS A 200 42.95 -26.53 0.03
CA HIS A 200 43.53 -25.46 -0.75
C HIS A 200 42.53 -25.25 -1.90
N GLU A 201 41.34 -24.73 -1.56
CA GLU A 201 40.44 -24.13 -2.52
C GLU A 201 41.32 -23.15 -3.29
N ALA A 202 41.55 -23.49 -4.54
CA ALA A 202 42.33 -22.75 -5.49
C ALA A 202 41.90 -21.28 -5.43
N LYS A 203 42.67 -20.45 -4.72
CA LYS A 203 42.29 -19.06 -4.42
C LYS A 203 42.16 -18.30 -5.72
N LEU A 204 40.97 -17.80 -6.00
CA LEU A 204 40.71 -16.97 -7.17
C LEU A 204 41.58 -15.71 -7.12
N ALA A 205 42.07 -15.28 -8.28
CA ALA A 205 42.88 -14.07 -8.40
C ALA A 205 42.07 -12.81 -8.08
N PHE A 206 40.80 -12.77 -8.51
CA PHE A 206 39.86 -11.73 -8.11
C PHE A 206 39.11 -12.13 -6.84
N SER A 207 38.95 -11.18 -5.92
CA SER A 207 38.18 -11.37 -4.70
C SER A 207 37.18 -10.23 -4.54
N LEU A 208 35.92 -10.50 -4.87
CA LEU A 208 34.84 -9.56 -4.67
C LEU A 208 34.78 -9.03 -3.22
N PRO A 209 34.83 -9.87 -2.15
CA PRO A 209 34.81 -9.36 -0.77
C PRO A 209 35.92 -8.36 -0.45
N LYS A 210 37.13 -8.53 -1.02
CA LYS A 210 38.25 -7.59 -0.84
C LYS A 210 38.09 -6.32 -1.66
N PHE A 211 37.31 -6.36 -2.74
CA PHE A 211 37.04 -5.21 -3.59
C PHE A 211 35.95 -4.29 -3.02
N ILE A 212 34.93 -4.85 -2.35
CA ILE A 212 33.77 -4.10 -1.84
C ILE A 212 34.15 -2.87 -0.97
N PRO A 213 35.14 -2.91 -0.05
CA PRO A 213 35.53 -1.72 0.70
C PRO A 213 36.01 -0.56 -0.18
N LEU A 214 36.82 -0.86 -1.22
CA LEU A 214 37.31 0.15 -2.16
C LEU A 214 36.16 0.71 -3.01
N LEU A 215 35.26 -0.15 -3.48
CA LEU A 215 34.06 0.26 -4.21
C LEU A 215 33.19 1.20 -3.35
N SER A 216 32.98 0.87 -2.08
CA SER A 216 32.20 1.68 -1.15
C SER A 216 32.77 3.08 -0.94
N GLU A 217 34.09 3.22 -0.93
CA GLU A 217 34.76 4.52 -0.83
C GLU A 217 34.62 5.31 -2.14
N ARG A 218 34.88 4.66 -3.28
CA ARG A 218 34.97 5.32 -4.58
C ARG A 218 33.62 5.62 -5.24
N ILE A 219 32.54 4.97 -4.83
CA ILE A 219 31.20 5.28 -5.34
C ILE A 219 30.64 6.61 -4.79
N GLN A 220 31.24 7.19 -3.75
CA GLN A 220 30.77 8.47 -3.17
C GLN A 220 31.29 9.71 -3.93
N VAL A 221 31.86 9.53 -5.12
CA VAL A 221 32.47 10.60 -5.92
C VAL A 221 31.42 11.56 -6.51
N VAL A 222 31.82 12.82 -6.74
CA VAL A 222 30.98 13.89 -7.29
C VAL A 222 31.14 14.04 -8.81
N ASP A 223 32.31 13.74 -9.36
CA ASP A 223 32.60 13.89 -10.79
C ASP A 223 31.69 12.99 -11.67
N PRO A 224 30.94 13.55 -12.63
CA PRO A 224 30.01 12.80 -13.47
C PRO A 224 30.66 11.68 -14.28
N ASN A 225 31.87 11.87 -14.82
CA ASN A 225 32.54 10.84 -15.62
C ASN A 225 32.92 9.63 -14.75
N THR A 226 33.36 9.90 -13.52
CA THR A 226 33.65 8.86 -12.53
C THR A 226 32.37 8.13 -12.13
N ARG A 227 31.23 8.82 -11.98
CA ARG A 227 29.93 8.17 -11.72
C ARG A 227 29.52 7.24 -12.86
N ILE A 228 29.70 7.66 -14.12
CA ILE A 228 29.44 6.81 -15.30
C ILE A 228 30.32 5.56 -15.27
N PHE A 229 31.60 5.74 -14.97
CA PHE A 229 32.53 4.63 -14.81
C PHE A 229 32.10 3.66 -13.70
N MET A 230 31.70 4.16 -12.53
CA MET A 230 31.23 3.33 -11.40
C MET A 230 30.01 2.50 -11.78
N VAL A 231 29.00 3.12 -12.40
CA VAL A 231 27.80 2.41 -12.87
C VAL A 231 28.17 1.35 -13.90
N GLY A 232 29.07 1.66 -14.83
CA GLY A 232 29.55 0.70 -15.83
C GLY A 232 30.28 -0.50 -15.22
N TRP A 233 31.04 -0.32 -14.14
CA TRP A 233 31.69 -1.42 -13.43
C TRP A 233 30.71 -2.27 -12.63
N LEU A 234 29.73 -1.66 -11.96
CA LEU A 234 28.65 -2.41 -11.31
C LEU A 234 27.87 -3.25 -12.31
N GLN A 235 27.58 -2.72 -13.51
CA GLN A 235 26.94 -3.49 -14.58
C GLN A 235 27.78 -4.68 -15.03
N VAL A 236 29.10 -4.53 -15.16
CA VAL A 236 29.98 -5.64 -15.54
C VAL A 236 30.02 -6.71 -14.47
N LEU A 237 30.22 -6.32 -13.20
CA LEU A 237 30.32 -7.24 -12.08
C LEU A 237 29.01 -8.00 -11.84
N GLU A 238 27.87 -7.34 -12.01
CA GLU A 238 26.53 -7.95 -11.87
C GLU A 238 26.23 -8.99 -12.97
N ASN A 239 26.78 -8.81 -14.18
CA ASN A 239 26.56 -9.73 -15.29
C ASN A 239 27.43 -11.00 -15.21
N ILE A 240 28.30 -11.14 -14.21
CA ILE A 240 29.15 -12.32 -14.03
C ILE A 240 28.38 -13.32 -13.13
N PRO A 241 27.95 -14.49 -13.65
CA PRO A 241 26.97 -15.35 -12.98
C PRO A 241 27.45 -15.97 -11.66
N ASP A 242 28.75 -16.22 -11.52
CA ASP A 242 29.34 -16.77 -10.30
C ASP A 242 29.80 -15.67 -9.32
N LEU A 243 29.61 -14.41 -9.68
CA LEU A 243 29.98 -13.27 -8.85
C LEU A 243 28.73 -12.73 -8.15
N GLU A 244 28.60 -13.05 -6.86
CA GLU A 244 27.42 -12.67 -6.06
C GLU A 244 27.47 -11.19 -5.61
N LEU A 245 27.55 -10.24 -6.56
CA LEU A 245 27.60 -8.79 -6.27
C LEU A 245 26.37 -8.34 -5.46
N ILE A 246 25.21 -8.88 -5.80
CA ILE A 246 23.93 -8.54 -5.17
C ILE A 246 23.92 -8.77 -3.64
N SER A 247 24.74 -9.69 -3.12
CA SER A 247 24.92 -9.91 -1.68
C SER A 247 25.43 -8.66 -0.95
N TYR A 248 26.09 -7.74 -1.66
CA TYR A 248 26.65 -6.50 -1.13
C TYR A 248 25.82 -5.25 -1.46
N LEU A 249 24.61 -5.43 -2.00
CA LEU A 249 23.71 -4.36 -2.44
C LEU A 249 23.57 -3.18 -1.44
N PRO A 250 23.39 -3.39 -0.12
CA PRO A 250 23.28 -2.27 0.83
C PRO A 250 24.47 -1.30 0.81
N THR A 251 25.67 -1.79 0.43
CA THR A 251 26.93 -1.02 0.48
C THR A 251 26.95 0.11 -0.56
N PHE A 252 26.31 -0.09 -1.71
CA PHE A 252 26.37 0.84 -2.83
C PHE A 252 25.00 1.40 -3.25
N LEU A 253 23.89 0.78 -2.83
CA LEU A 253 22.53 1.20 -3.22
C LEU A 253 22.23 2.66 -2.87
N SER A 254 22.65 3.13 -1.69
CA SER A 254 22.42 4.54 -1.31
C SER A 254 23.13 5.53 -2.24
N ALA A 255 24.31 5.18 -2.77
CA ALA A 255 25.02 6.05 -3.70
C ALA A 255 24.32 6.08 -5.07
N LEU A 256 23.73 4.96 -5.51
CA LEU A 256 22.96 4.90 -6.74
C LEU A 256 21.70 5.79 -6.68
N PHE A 257 21.01 5.86 -5.53
CA PHE A 257 19.91 6.82 -5.37
C PHE A 257 20.38 8.28 -5.46
N THR A 258 21.58 8.59 -4.96
CA THR A 258 22.20 9.91 -5.15
C THR A 258 22.50 10.19 -6.63
N TYR A 259 22.90 9.17 -7.41
CA TYR A 259 23.19 9.32 -8.83
C TYR A 259 21.92 9.51 -9.68
N LEU A 260 20.77 9.00 -9.23
CA LEU A 260 19.48 9.30 -9.88
C LEU A 260 19.12 10.79 -9.82
N GLY A 261 19.57 11.51 -8.79
CA GLY A 261 19.41 12.96 -8.68
C GLY A 261 20.57 13.77 -9.25
N ASP A 262 21.45 13.16 -10.06
CA ASP A 262 22.57 13.89 -10.65
C ASP A 262 22.08 14.96 -11.64
N SER A 263 22.70 16.13 -11.62
CA SER A 263 22.56 17.17 -12.66
C SER A 263 22.72 16.65 -14.11
N HIS A 264 23.59 15.67 -14.35
CA HIS A 264 23.94 15.15 -15.67
C HIS A 264 22.99 14.03 -16.10
N LYS A 265 22.29 14.24 -17.22
CA LYS A 265 21.28 13.29 -17.73
C LYS A 265 21.85 11.90 -17.97
N ASP A 266 23.05 11.82 -18.53
CA ASP A 266 23.67 10.52 -18.89
C ASP A 266 23.89 9.66 -17.66
N VAL A 267 24.35 10.26 -16.54
CA VAL A 267 24.49 9.59 -15.23
C VAL A 267 23.13 9.06 -14.76
N ARG A 268 22.07 9.88 -14.82
CA ARG A 268 20.72 9.44 -14.40
C ARG A 268 20.22 8.25 -15.22
N VAL A 269 20.37 8.30 -16.54
CA VAL A 269 19.87 7.27 -17.47
C VAL A 269 20.54 5.92 -17.23
N ILE A 270 21.87 5.88 -17.16
CA ILE A 270 22.59 4.62 -16.93
C ILE A 270 22.34 4.08 -15.51
N THR A 271 22.19 4.98 -14.53
CA THR A 271 21.92 4.60 -13.14
C THR A 271 20.53 3.98 -13.02
N HIS A 272 19.52 4.58 -13.66
CA HIS A 272 18.18 4.01 -13.71
C HIS A 272 18.18 2.62 -14.34
N SER A 273 18.90 2.45 -15.45
CA SER A 273 19.03 1.13 -16.10
C SER A 273 19.69 0.10 -15.19
N LEU A 274 20.73 0.46 -14.44
CA LEU A 274 21.38 -0.44 -13.48
C LEU A 274 20.44 -0.78 -12.31
N ILE A 275 19.72 0.20 -11.76
CA ILE A 275 18.79 -0.03 -10.64
C ILE A 275 17.67 -1.00 -11.04
N ASP A 276 17.15 -0.90 -12.26
CA ASP A 276 16.15 -1.87 -12.76
C ASP A 276 16.74 -3.29 -12.88
N VAL A 277 17.99 -3.43 -13.35
CA VAL A 277 18.68 -4.73 -13.41
C VAL A 277 18.86 -5.31 -12.01
N LEU A 278 19.33 -4.51 -11.05
CA LEU A 278 19.51 -4.94 -9.66
C LEU A 278 18.18 -5.35 -9.00
N LEU A 279 17.09 -4.64 -9.29
CA LEU A 279 15.76 -4.99 -8.77
C LEU A 279 15.31 -6.35 -9.31
N HIS A 280 15.47 -6.58 -10.62
CA HIS A 280 15.16 -7.87 -11.22
C HIS A 280 16.02 -9.00 -10.67
N GLU A 281 17.28 -8.73 -10.34
CA GLU A 281 18.13 -9.72 -9.69
C GLU A 281 17.63 -10.06 -8.28
N VAL A 282 17.26 -9.05 -7.48
CA VAL A 282 16.64 -9.28 -6.15
C VAL A 282 15.40 -10.17 -6.27
N GLU A 283 14.53 -9.93 -7.26
CA GLU A 283 13.36 -10.77 -7.53
C GLU A 283 13.74 -12.20 -7.93
N ARG A 284 14.75 -12.35 -8.80
CA ARG A 284 15.24 -13.65 -9.26
C ARG A 284 15.77 -14.47 -8.11
N VAL A 285 16.66 -13.90 -7.29
CA VAL A 285 17.27 -14.54 -6.11
C VAL A 285 16.18 -14.94 -5.11
N ALA A 286 15.27 -14.03 -4.78
CA ALA A 286 14.17 -14.32 -3.86
C ALA A 286 13.25 -15.46 -4.37
N THR A 287 12.99 -15.49 -5.68
CA THR A 287 12.18 -16.55 -6.30
C THR A 287 12.88 -17.90 -6.21
N ILE A 288 14.19 -17.95 -6.46
CA ILE A 288 15.00 -19.18 -6.35
C ILE A 288 15.01 -19.67 -4.90
N GLN A 289 15.29 -18.80 -3.94
CA GLN A 289 15.29 -19.16 -2.52
C GLN A 289 13.94 -19.71 -2.07
N LYS A 290 12.83 -19.10 -2.52
CA LYS A 290 11.48 -19.59 -2.23
C LYS A 290 11.25 -20.99 -2.81
N GLN A 291 11.63 -21.22 -4.08
CA GLN A 291 11.49 -22.53 -4.72
C GLN A 291 12.33 -23.61 -4.04
N VAL A 292 13.54 -23.28 -3.59
CA VAL A 292 14.42 -24.18 -2.84
C VAL A 292 13.78 -24.53 -1.51
N LYS A 293 13.30 -23.54 -0.76
CA LYS A 293 12.61 -23.74 0.52
C LYS A 293 11.34 -24.59 0.37
N ASP A 294 10.53 -24.33 -0.66
CA ASP A 294 9.32 -25.11 -0.95
C ASP A 294 9.67 -26.57 -1.27
N ARG A 295 10.71 -26.82 -2.08
CA ARG A 295 11.19 -28.17 -2.40
C ARG A 295 11.73 -28.92 -1.19
N GLU A 296 12.50 -28.24 -0.33
CA GLU A 296 12.98 -28.80 0.94
C GLU A 296 11.82 -29.19 1.85
N SER A 297 10.81 -28.33 1.95
CA SER A 297 9.61 -28.59 2.77
C SER A 297 8.79 -29.78 2.26
N GLU A 298 8.67 -29.95 0.94
CA GLU A 298 7.98 -31.08 0.31
C GLU A 298 8.75 -32.39 0.51
N LEU A 299 10.08 -32.36 0.38
CA LEU A 299 10.94 -33.52 0.68
C LEU A 299 10.81 -33.95 2.15
N LEU A 300 10.76 -32.99 3.08
CA LEU A 300 10.51 -33.25 4.49
C LEU A 300 9.13 -33.87 4.72
N ARG A 301 8.08 -33.37 4.04
CA ARG A 301 6.73 -33.90 4.12
C ARG A 301 6.62 -35.32 3.56
N GLN A 302 7.28 -35.63 2.45
CA GLN A 302 7.33 -36.97 1.87
C GLN A 302 8.11 -37.95 2.75
N LYS A 303 9.21 -37.51 3.38
CA LYS A 303 9.91 -38.31 4.40
C LYS A 303 9.01 -38.59 5.61
N GLN A 304 8.25 -37.61 6.09
CA GLN A 304 7.30 -37.82 7.19
C GLN A 304 6.14 -38.74 6.80
N ALA A 305 5.58 -38.60 5.59
CA ALA A 305 4.50 -39.46 5.10
C ALA A 305 4.95 -40.91 4.91
N SER A 306 6.16 -41.15 4.37
CA SER A 306 6.72 -42.50 4.23
C SER A 306 7.06 -43.16 5.56
N LEU A 307 7.36 -42.39 6.61
CA LEU A 307 7.51 -42.91 7.97
C LEU A 307 6.17 -43.33 8.58
N MET A 308 5.07 -42.65 8.24
CA MET A 308 3.72 -42.96 8.76
C MET A 308 3.01 -44.10 8.01
N ASP A 309 3.42 -44.43 6.78
CA ASP A 309 2.79 -45.48 5.94
C ASP A 309 3.51 -46.86 6.02
N SER A 310 4.42 -47.04 6.99
CA SER A 310 5.11 -48.32 7.18
C SER A 310 4.34 -49.27 8.12
N THR A 311 3.44 -50.07 7.54
CA THR A 311 3.27 -51.45 8.04
C THR A 311 4.54 -52.23 7.70
N PRO A 312 5.10 -53.04 8.60
CA PRO A 312 6.44 -53.61 8.43
C PRO A 312 6.40 -54.76 7.41
N ILE A 313 6.53 -54.45 6.13
CA ILE A 313 6.86 -55.43 5.09
C ILE A 313 8.27 -55.10 4.59
N LYS A 314 9.21 -55.96 5.01
CA LYS A 314 10.57 -56.04 4.45
C LYS A 314 10.53 -55.98 2.92
N ARG A 315 10.95 -54.86 2.34
CA ARG A 315 11.47 -54.81 0.96
C ARG A 315 12.61 -53.79 0.86
N PRO A 316 13.57 -54.04 -0.05
CA PRO A 316 14.99 -53.89 0.23
C PRO A 316 15.55 -52.55 -0.25
N GLU A 317 16.62 -52.09 0.40
CA GLU A 317 17.41 -50.89 0.12
C GLU A 317 17.98 -50.76 -1.33
N GLY A 318 17.69 -51.71 -2.23
CA GLY A 318 18.18 -51.72 -3.61
C GLY A 318 17.45 -50.80 -4.60
N ALA A 319 16.21 -50.37 -4.30
CA ALA A 319 15.41 -49.57 -5.24
C ALA A 319 15.89 -48.10 -5.36
N LEU A 320 16.20 -47.46 -4.22
CA LEU A 320 16.72 -46.09 -4.16
C LEU A 320 18.13 -45.97 -4.77
N ILE A 321 18.92 -47.04 -4.67
CA ILE A 321 20.23 -47.14 -5.34
C ILE A 321 20.03 -47.28 -6.85
N SER A 322 19.02 -48.04 -7.31
CA SER A 322 18.73 -48.18 -8.75
C SER A 322 18.23 -46.88 -9.39
N GLU A 323 17.43 -46.09 -8.67
CA GLU A 323 16.93 -44.79 -9.14
C GLU A 323 18.03 -43.72 -9.16
N ARG A 324 18.87 -43.68 -8.12
CA ARG A 324 20.09 -42.86 -8.09
C ARG A 324 21.07 -43.23 -9.19
N LYS A 325 21.27 -44.53 -9.43
CA LYS A 325 22.14 -45.02 -10.50
C LYS A 325 21.54 -44.70 -11.88
N LYS A 326 20.23 -44.76 -12.06
CA LYS A 326 19.55 -44.36 -13.32
C LYS A 326 19.62 -42.85 -13.57
N SER A 327 19.49 -42.03 -12.52
CA SER A 327 19.65 -40.58 -12.61
C SER A 327 21.10 -40.18 -12.88
N LEU A 328 22.07 -40.85 -12.26
CA LEU A 328 23.50 -40.66 -12.54
C LEU A 328 23.87 -41.17 -13.95
N ILE A 329 23.33 -42.30 -14.38
CA ILE A 329 23.56 -42.84 -15.73
C ILE A 329 22.96 -41.91 -16.80
N ASN A 330 21.76 -41.37 -16.60
CA ASN A 330 21.17 -40.40 -17.52
C ASN A 330 21.99 -39.09 -17.58
N ALA A 331 22.54 -38.64 -16.44
CA ALA A 331 23.43 -37.47 -16.41
C ALA A 331 24.80 -37.74 -17.06
N LEU A 332 25.29 -38.98 -16.97
CA LEU A 332 26.55 -39.43 -17.55
C LEU A 332 26.44 -39.78 -19.04
N GLU A 333 25.30 -40.29 -19.51
CA GLU A 333 24.99 -40.49 -20.93
C GLU A 333 24.93 -39.15 -21.69
N GLY A 334 24.50 -38.07 -21.03
CA GLY A 334 24.60 -36.71 -21.56
C GLY A 334 26.04 -36.21 -21.74
N LEU A 335 27.01 -36.81 -21.04
CA LEU A 335 28.44 -36.46 -21.09
C LEU A 335 29.28 -37.43 -21.93
N SER A 336 28.76 -38.62 -22.25
CA SER A 336 29.49 -39.70 -22.93
C SER A 336 29.09 -39.87 -24.41
N SER A 337 28.92 -38.75 -25.13
CA SER A 337 28.82 -38.75 -26.60
C SER A 337 30.15 -38.36 -27.25
N ASN A 338 31.25 -39.01 -26.88
CA ASN A 338 32.48 -39.07 -27.68
C ASN A 338 33.39 -40.22 -27.17
N ASP A 339 33.85 -41.05 -28.12
CA ASP A 339 34.85 -42.14 -28.03
C ASP A 339 34.44 -43.58 -27.60
N LYS A 340 34.22 -44.41 -28.64
CA LYS A 340 34.97 -45.64 -29.04
C LYS A 340 34.90 -46.99 -28.29
N THR A 341 34.44 -47.99 -29.05
CA THR A 341 34.95 -49.39 -29.25
C THR A 341 35.31 -50.32 -28.07
N LEU A 342 34.62 -51.49 -28.08
CA LEU A 342 35.09 -52.89 -27.88
C LEU A 342 35.22 -53.52 -26.45
N SER A 343 34.31 -54.47 -26.16
CA SER A 343 34.43 -55.85 -25.57
C SER A 343 35.43 -56.15 -24.42
N SER A 344 35.23 -57.00 -23.39
CA SER A 344 34.24 -58.06 -23.05
C SER A 344 34.74 -58.83 -21.79
N ILE A 345 33.87 -59.66 -21.18
CA ILE A 345 34.12 -60.83 -20.28
C ILE A 345 34.19 -60.51 -18.76
N GLU A 346 33.63 -61.26 -17.80
CA GLU A 346 32.42 -62.11 -17.60
C GLU A 346 32.33 -62.36 -16.07
N THR A 347 31.08 -62.42 -15.58
CA THR A 347 30.47 -63.08 -14.40
C THR A 347 31.26 -64.21 -13.69
N SER A 348 31.23 -64.46 -12.37
CA SER A 348 30.04 -64.80 -11.54
C SER A 348 30.40 -65.25 -10.09
N SER A 349 29.38 -65.17 -9.20
CA SER A 349 29.05 -66.03 -8.03
C SER A 349 29.62 -65.67 -6.64
N ALA A 350 28.95 -65.89 -5.49
CA ALA A 350 27.57 -65.81 -4.99
C ALA A 350 27.59 -66.22 -3.48
N LEU A 351 26.55 -65.84 -2.71
CA LEU A 351 26.02 -66.43 -1.45
C LEU A 351 26.23 -65.70 -0.09
N ASP A 352 25.17 -64.99 0.31
CA ASP A 352 24.27 -65.16 1.48
C ASP A 352 24.72 -65.22 2.97
N ILE A 353 24.26 -64.19 3.71
CA ILE A 353 23.42 -64.15 4.94
C ILE A 353 23.95 -64.79 6.25
N THR A 354 24.04 -64.00 7.34
CA THR A 354 23.17 -64.13 8.54
C THR A 354 23.39 -63.06 9.63
N ASN A 355 22.26 -62.72 10.26
CA ASN A 355 21.94 -61.65 11.21
C ASN A 355 22.69 -61.66 12.55
N SER A 356 22.73 -60.48 13.17
CA SER A 356 22.84 -60.27 14.62
C SER A 356 21.61 -59.52 15.13
N GLU A 357 21.17 -59.85 16.35
CA GLU A 357 20.46 -59.05 17.37
C GLU A 357 19.81 -60.02 18.38
N PRO A 358 19.47 -59.65 19.65
CA PRO A 358 18.85 -58.36 20.03
C PRO A 358 19.24 -57.79 21.42
N THR A 359 18.78 -56.57 21.76
CA THR A 359 17.95 -56.32 22.97
C THR A 359 17.43 -54.88 23.10
N GLU A 360 16.18 -54.85 23.56
CA GLU A 360 15.25 -53.81 24.00
C GLU A 360 15.72 -52.61 24.88
N SER A 361 15.28 -51.42 24.45
CA SER A 361 14.32 -50.54 25.15
C SER A 361 14.77 -49.34 26.01
N LEU A 362 14.00 -48.25 25.78
CA LEU A 362 13.54 -47.16 26.66
C LEU A 362 14.35 -45.85 26.83
N ASN A 363 13.70 -44.81 26.30
CA ASN A 363 13.36 -43.51 26.89
C ASN A 363 14.32 -42.31 26.89
N GLU A 364 13.67 -41.20 26.52
CA GLU A 364 13.82 -39.81 26.97
C GLU A 364 14.74 -38.83 26.24
N SER A 365 14.20 -37.60 26.20
CA SER A 365 14.81 -36.30 25.93
C SER A 365 15.04 -35.89 24.46
N THR A 366 14.10 -35.07 24.00
CA THR A 366 14.35 -33.77 23.36
C THR A 366 15.75 -33.21 23.66
N GLU A 367 16.65 -33.30 22.69
CA GLU A 367 17.71 -32.31 22.47
C GLU A 367 18.32 -32.51 21.06
N ASN A 368 18.26 -31.45 20.26
CA ASN A 368 19.20 -31.13 19.19
C ASN A 368 19.51 -32.22 18.14
N LEU A 369 18.57 -32.44 17.23
CA LEU A 369 18.94 -32.80 15.86
C LEU A 369 19.54 -31.55 15.19
N LYS A 370 20.85 -31.31 15.44
CA LYS A 370 21.70 -30.62 14.48
C LYS A 370 21.67 -31.45 13.20
N ILE A 371 20.75 -31.14 12.29
CA ILE A 371 20.77 -31.62 10.93
C ILE A 371 22.04 -31.03 10.32
N ASN A 372 23.13 -31.79 10.37
CA ASN A 372 24.26 -31.56 9.47
C ASN A 372 23.71 -31.71 8.06
N ASN A 373 23.38 -30.57 7.44
CA ASN A 373 23.01 -30.42 6.04
C ASN A 373 24.22 -30.78 5.17
N SER A 374 24.58 -32.05 5.16
CA SER A 374 25.40 -32.63 4.11
C SER A 374 24.51 -32.68 2.86
N ARG A 375 24.40 -31.54 2.15
CA ARG A 375 23.72 -31.40 0.84
C ARG A 375 24.48 -32.14 -0.28
N PHE A 376 25.14 -33.25 0.04
CA PHE A 376 25.93 -34.01 -0.90
C PHE A 376 24.97 -34.73 -1.87
N GLY A 377 24.86 -34.19 -3.09
CA GLY A 377 24.18 -34.85 -4.22
C GLY A 377 22.90 -34.17 -4.76
N SER A 378 22.49 -33.00 -4.26
CA SER A 378 21.44 -32.20 -4.92
C SER A 378 22.03 -31.32 -6.02
N VAL A 379 21.32 -31.15 -7.15
CA VAL A 379 21.71 -30.22 -8.22
C VAL A 379 21.75 -28.80 -7.65
N TYR A 380 22.94 -28.19 -7.64
CA TYR A 380 23.15 -26.80 -7.25
C TYR A 380 22.41 -25.86 -8.21
N ILE A 381 21.67 -24.89 -7.67
CA ILE A 381 21.03 -23.83 -8.46
C ILE A 381 21.74 -22.51 -8.16
N PRO A 382 22.35 -21.86 -9.17
CA PRO A 382 23.03 -20.57 -8.98
C PRO A 382 22.11 -19.51 -8.33
N GLY A 383 22.58 -18.94 -7.22
CA GLY A 383 21.86 -17.92 -6.44
C GLY A 383 21.02 -18.45 -5.27
N GLN A 384 21.01 -19.75 -5.01
CA GLN A 384 20.28 -20.33 -3.87
C GLN A 384 20.87 -19.95 -2.49
N ASP A 385 22.18 -19.67 -2.42
CA ASP A 385 22.93 -19.45 -1.18
C ASP A 385 23.25 -17.95 -0.93
N ILE A 386 22.82 -17.07 -1.85
CA ILE A 386 22.95 -15.60 -1.72
C ILE A 386 22.17 -15.13 -0.49
N HIS A 387 22.75 -14.23 0.31
CA HIS A 387 22.07 -13.64 1.47
C HIS A 387 21.85 -12.14 1.28
N LEU A 388 20.59 -11.73 1.10
CA LEU A 388 20.21 -10.32 0.98
C LEU A 388 19.84 -9.74 2.36
N ASP A 389 20.53 -8.68 2.77
CA ASP A 389 20.26 -7.95 4.02
C ASP A 389 19.08 -6.98 3.83
N PHE A 390 17.87 -7.53 3.80
CA PHE A 390 16.62 -6.75 3.66
C PHE A 390 16.46 -5.64 4.69
N PRO A 391 16.78 -5.81 6.00
CA PRO A 391 16.69 -4.73 6.98
C PRO A 391 17.46 -3.46 6.55
N LYS A 392 18.71 -3.60 6.09
CA LYS A 392 19.49 -2.46 5.59
C LYS A 392 18.96 -1.91 4.27
N ILE A 393 18.53 -2.78 3.35
CA ILE A 393 17.94 -2.34 2.07
C ILE A 393 16.69 -1.48 2.35
N ILE A 394 15.79 -1.95 3.20
CA ILE A 394 14.56 -1.25 3.58
C ILE A 394 14.89 0.09 4.26
N GLU A 395 15.88 0.13 5.14
CA GLU A 395 16.33 1.38 5.75
C GLU A 395 16.75 2.42 4.70
N ILE A 396 17.56 2.01 3.72
CA ILE A 396 18.00 2.86 2.61
C ILE A 396 16.81 3.34 1.79
N LEU A 397 15.86 2.45 1.45
CA LEU A 397 14.66 2.80 0.71
C LEU A 397 13.81 3.83 1.46
N VAL A 398 13.53 3.60 2.74
CA VAL A 398 12.72 4.51 3.57
C VAL A 398 13.38 5.88 3.73
N ASN A 399 14.72 5.93 3.83
CA ASN A 399 15.46 7.19 3.86
C ASN A 399 15.34 7.96 2.54
N ASN A 400 15.49 7.28 1.39
CA ASN A 400 15.42 7.90 0.07
C ASN A 400 14.00 8.25 -0.38
N LEU A 401 12.96 7.64 0.20
CA LEU A 401 11.56 8.02 -0.06
C LEU A 401 11.24 9.46 0.38
N THR A 402 12.05 10.03 1.28
CA THR A 402 11.93 11.43 1.72
C THR A 402 12.59 12.45 0.80
N SER A 403 13.16 12.01 -0.32
CA SER A 403 13.78 12.88 -1.33
C SER A 403 12.80 13.96 -1.82
N SER A 404 13.32 15.11 -2.24
CA SER A 404 12.53 16.17 -2.89
C SER A 404 12.20 15.85 -4.36
N GLU A 405 12.87 14.88 -4.95
CA GLU A 405 12.72 14.54 -6.36
C GLU A 405 11.75 13.37 -6.57
N THR A 406 10.73 13.60 -7.39
CA THR A 406 9.66 12.63 -7.67
C THR A 406 10.16 11.41 -8.45
N GLU A 407 11.19 11.57 -9.29
CA GLU A 407 11.82 10.45 -10.02
C GLU A 407 12.44 9.45 -9.04
N ILE A 408 13.20 9.93 -8.04
CA ILE A 408 13.78 9.08 -6.98
C ILE A 408 12.68 8.41 -6.17
N GLN A 409 11.67 9.17 -5.73
CA GLN A 409 10.54 8.62 -4.97
C GLN A 409 9.83 7.49 -5.75
N THR A 410 9.64 7.65 -7.07
CA THR A 410 8.99 6.64 -7.92
C THR A 410 9.78 5.34 -7.97
N VAL A 411 11.10 5.43 -8.18
CA VAL A 411 11.97 4.25 -8.18
C VAL A 411 11.97 3.58 -6.81
N VAL A 412 12.05 4.36 -5.73
CA VAL A 412 11.99 3.83 -4.35
C VAL A 412 10.66 3.15 -4.06
N LEU A 413 9.52 3.71 -4.49
CA LEU A 413 8.20 3.08 -4.32
C LEU A 413 8.11 1.74 -5.05
N LYS A 414 8.64 1.65 -6.28
CA LYS A 414 8.73 0.38 -7.03
C LYS A 414 9.56 -0.66 -6.28
N TRP A 415 10.69 -0.27 -5.71
CA TRP A 415 11.52 -1.15 -4.87
C TRP A 415 10.81 -1.59 -3.60
N ILE A 416 10.12 -0.68 -2.91
CA ILE A 416 9.32 -1.01 -1.72
C ILE A 416 8.21 -2.00 -2.07
N ASP A 417 7.53 -1.80 -3.20
CA ASP A 417 6.46 -2.69 -3.67
C ASP A 417 6.94 -4.13 -3.88
N VAL A 418 8.12 -4.29 -4.50
CA VAL A 418 8.77 -5.59 -4.72
C VAL A 418 9.25 -6.19 -3.40
N CYS A 419 9.96 -5.41 -2.56
CA CYS A 419 10.48 -5.90 -1.29
C CYS A 419 9.35 -6.34 -0.34
N LEU A 420 8.19 -5.67 -0.34
CA LEU A 420 7.01 -6.09 0.42
C LEU A 420 6.47 -7.46 -0.01
N ASN A 421 6.65 -7.86 -1.27
CA ASN A 421 6.25 -9.19 -1.74
C ASN A 421 7.25 -10.27 -1.32
N ILE A 422 8.51 -9.91 -1.06
CA ILE A 422 9.61 -10.83 -0.75
C ILE A 422 9.77 -11.01 0.76
N ASP A 423 10.07 -9.94 1.48
CA ASP A 423 10.21 -9.93 2.94
C ASP A 423 9.30 -8.85 3.57
N PRO A 424 8.00 -9.16 3.72
CA PRO A 424 7.06 -8.20 4.29
C PRO A 424 7.37 -7.88 5.76
N ASN A 425 7.89 -8.82 6.54
CA ASN A 425 8.10 -8.64 7.98
C ASN A 425 9.25 -7.66 8.27
N GLY A 426 10.23 -7.53 7.36
CA GLY A 426 11.30 -6.54 7.44
C GLY A 426 10.80 -5.08 7.50
N PHE A 427 9.57 -4.79 7.08
CA PHE A 427 8.99 -3.44 7.09
C PHE A 427 8.39 -3.03 8.45
N ILE A 428 8.10 -3.98 9.35
CA ILE A 428 7.42 -3.71 10.63
C ILE A 428 8.19 -2.67 11.48
N PRO A 429 9.52 -2.74 11.65
CA PRO A 429 10.29 -1.74 12.41
C PRO A 429 10.21 -0.32 11.82
N PHE A 430 9.96 -0.20 10.51
CA PHE A 430 9.93 1.07 9.79
C PHE A 430 8.51 1.61 9.54
N LEU A 431 7.47 0.89 9.99
CA LEU A 431 6.07 1.15 9.65
C LEU A 431 5.63 2.60 9.92
N ILE A 432 5.96 3.15 11.09
CA ILE A 432 5.55 4.51 11.48
C ILE A 432 6.16 5.55 10.54
N LYS A 433 7.47 5.43 10.28
CA LYS A 433 8.21 6.35 9.41
C LYS A 433 7.70 6.25 7.97
N LEU A 434 7.54 5.03 7.47
CA LEU A 434 7.04 4.79 6.12
C LEU A 434 5.62 5.33 5.95
N LEU A 435 4.72 5.06 6.90
CA LEU A 435 3.34 5.55 6.88
C LEU A 435 3.27 7.09 6.86
N ALA A 436 4.03 7.77 7.71
CA ALA A 436 4.07 9.23 7.74
C ALA A 436 4.48 9.83 6.38
N VAL A 437 5.48 9.22 5.73
CA VAL A 437 5.95 9.66 4.40
C VAL A 437 4.91 9.33 3.33
N LEU A 438 4.35 8.12 3.29
CA LEU A 438 3.34 7.73 2.30
C LEU A 438 2.09 8.62 2.37
N LEU A 439 1.59 8.93 3.57
CA LEU A 439 0.43 9.82 3.74
C LEU A 439 0.71 11.24 3.24
N LYS A 440 1.96 11.72 3.36
CA LYS A 440 2.37 12.98 2.75
C LYS A 440 2.36 12.90 1.22
N LEU A 441 2.90 11.82 0.66
CA LEU A 441 2.99 11.59 -0.78
C LEU A 441 1.62 11.39 -1.46
N LEU A 442 0.60 10.92 -0.74
CA LEU A 442 -0.78 10.82 -1.24
C LEU A 442 -1.43 12.18 -1.55
N ASN A 443 -0.83 13.29 -1.10
CA ASN A 443 -1.29 14.65 -1.41
C ASN A 443 -0.71 15.22 -2.72
N GLU A 444 0.17 14.48 -3.39
CA GLU A 444 0.74 14.90 -4.66
C GLU A 444 -0.32 14.97 -5.78
N SER A 445 -0.04 15.77 -6.82
CA SER A 445 -1.01 16.03 -7.89
C SER A 445 -1.03 14.98 -9.01
N ASP A 446 0.04 14.18 -9.16
CA ASP A 446 0.14 13.17 -10.22
C ASP A 446 -0.68 11.92 -9.87
N PRO A 447 -1.71 11.56 -10.67
CA PRO A 447 -2.56 10.41 -10.39
C PRO A 447 -1.81 9.07 -10.48
N THR A 448 -0.82 8.95 -11.39
CA THR A 448 -0.09 7.68 -11.58
C THR A 448 0.85 7.40 -10.41
N PHE A 449 1.52 8.43 -9.93
CA PHE A 449 2.30 8.39 -8.69
C PHE A 449 1.42 8.07 -7.48
N CYS A 450 0.26 8.72 -7.36
CA CYS A 450 -0.68 8.45 -6.27
C CYS A 450 -1.17 6.99 -6.27
N GLU A 451 -1.42 6.40 -7.43
CA GLU A 451 -1.81 4.98 -7.54
C GLU A 451 -0.71 4.04 -7.01
N MET A 452 0.57 4.32 -7.31
CA MET A 452 1.69 3.55 -6.76
C MET A 452 1.77 3.67 -5.24
N VAL A 453 1.62 4.88 -4.69
CA VAL A 453 1.60 5.13 -3.23
C VAL A 453 0.41 4.41 -2.57
N GLN A 454 -0.77 4.43 -3.20
CA GLN A 454 -1.96 3.72 -2.72
C GLN A 454 -1.75 2.21 -2.71
N ASN A 455 -1.14 1.62 -3.74
CA ASN A 455 -0.86 0.19 -3.80
C ASN A 455 0.08 -0.23 -2.66
N VAL A 456 1.17 0.50 -2.44
CA VAL A 456 2.08 0.26 -1.31
C VAL A 456 1.34 0.40 0.03
N ASN A 457 0.50 1.43 0.18
CA ASN A 457 -0.31 1.61 1.39
C ASN A 457 -1.26 0.42 1.65
N GLN A 458 -1.93 -0.09 0.62
CA GLN A 458 -2.80 -1.26 0.74
C GLN A 458 -2.02 -2.53 1.12
N LYS A 459 -0.81 -2.71 0.57
CA LYS A 459 0.07 -3.82 0.97
C LYS A 459 0.48 -3.72 2.44
N LEU A 460 0.78 -2.53 2.95
CA LEU A 460 1.10 -2.31 4.37
C LEU A 460 -0.11 -2.58 5.30
N ILE A 461 -1.31 -2.18 4.88
CA ILE A 461 -2.56 -2.54 5.57
C ILE A 461 -2.69 -4.07 5.61
N SER A 462 -2.53 -4.75 4.47
CA SER A 462 -2.64 -6.22 4.40
C SER A 462 -1.60 -6.95 5.27
N LEU A 463 -0.39 -6.40 5.37
CA LEU A 463 0.68 -6.91 6.23
C LEU A 463 0.28 -6.83 7.70
N THR A 464 -0.21 -5.66 8.14
CA THR A 464 -0.59 -5.44 9.54
C THR A 464 -1.87 -6.17 9.94
N GLN A 465 -2.72 -6.58 8.97
CA GLN A 465 -3.87 -7.45 9.21
C GLN A 465 -3.50 -8.89 9.57
N ARG A 466 -2.32 -9.38 9.17
CA ARG A 466 -1.97 -10.80 9.37
C ARG A 466 -1.88 -11.18 10.86
N PRO A 467 -2.27 -12.41 11.23
CA PRO A 467 -2.34 -12.84 12.63
C PRO A 467 -0.98 -13.17 13.25
N ASP A 468 0.03 -13.43 12.43
CA ASP A 468 1.43 -13.71 12.80
C ASP A 468 2.19 -12.47 13.26
N VAL A 469 1.80 -11.28 12.77
CA VAL A 469 2.28 -9.99 13.26
C VAL A 469 1.60 -9.70 14.61
N GLY A 470 2.21 -10.18 15.69
CA GLY A 470 1.71 -10.01 17.05
C GLY A 470 1.55 -8.53 17.42
N SER A 471 0.46 -8.22 18.13
CA SER A 471 0.14 -6.87 18.63
C SER A 471 1.21 -6.28 19.55
N GLU A 472 2.15 -7.08 20.06
CA GLU A 472 3.25 -6.63 20.94
C GLU A 472 4.36 -5.91 20.18
N GLY A 473 4.49 -6.09 18.86
CA GLY A 473 5.54 -5.47 18.06
C GLY A 473 5.25 -4.05 17.57
N ILE A 474 3.96 -3.69 17.40
CA ILE A 474 3.55 -2.42 16.78
C ILE A 474 2.94 -1.49 17.84
N LYS A 475 3.58 -0.33 18.03
CA LYS A 475 3.05 0.72 18.91
C LYS A 475 1.99 1.53 18.15
N TYR A 476 0.71 1.18 18.34
CA TYR A 476 -0.40 1.82 17.63
C TYR A 476 -0.70 3.27 18.06
N GLY A 477 -0.44 3.67 19.31
CA GLY A 477 -0.65 5.05 19.78
C GLY A 477 0.07 6.13 18.92
N PRO A 478 1.39 6.04 18.70
CA PRO A 478 2.11 6.93 17.78
C PRO A 478 1.52 6.96 16.36
N ILE A 479 1.05 5.82 15.85
CA ILE A 479 0.41 5.73 14.53
C ILE A 479 -0.88 6.57 14.51
N VAL A 480 -1.75 6.44 15.52
CA VAL A 480 -3.00 7.22 15.62
C VAL A 480 -2.72 8.72 15.61
N ASN A 481 -1.66 9.18 16.29
CA ASN A 481 -1.27 10.59 16.29
C ASN A 481 -0.84 11.06 14.89
N THR A 482 0.00 10.28 14.20
CA THR A 482 0.41 10.57 12.81
C THR A 482 -0.81 10.63 11.89
N LEU A 483 -1.71 9.65 11.96
CA LEU A 483 -2.94 9.61 11.15
C LEU A 483 -3.80 10.86 11.36
N THR A 484 -4.01 11.26 12.63
CA THR A 484 -4.84 12.42 12.96
C THR A 484 -4.21 13.72 12.47
N LEU A 485 -2.89 13.89 12.60
CA LEU A 485 -2.18 15.07 12.10
C LEU A 485 -2.29 15.20 10.58
N HIS A 486 -2.06 14.10 9.84
CA HIS A 486 -2.16 14.11 8.38
C HIS A 486 -3.61 14.20 7.87
N PHE A 487 -4.62 13.95 8.71
CA PHE A 487 -6.03 14.02 8.31
C PHE A 487 -6.53 15.46 8.10
N LEU A 488 -6.04 16.43 8.90
CA LEU A 488 -6.66 17.76 8.98
C LEU A 488 -6.49 18.60 7.70
N ASP A 489 -5.34 18.51 7.03
CA ASP A 489 -4.96 19.36 5.90
C ASP A 489 -4.82 18.60 4.57
N SER A 490 -5.44 17.42 4.45
CA SER A 490 -5.22 16.52 3.30
C SER A 490 -6.41 16.35 2.35
N ASN A 491 -6.12 15.79 1.17
CA ASN A 491 -7.11 15.49 0.14
C ASN A 491 -8.03 14.32 0.55
N ALA A 492 -9.07 14.06 -0.25
CA ALA A 492 -10.02 12.99 0.05
C ALA A 492 -9.36 11.60 0.09
N ILE A 493 -8.33 11.37 -0.73
CA ILE A 493 -7.60 10.09 -0.82
C ILE A 493 -6.82 9.80 0.47
N THR A 494 -6.04 10.78 0.95
CA THR A 494 -5.27 10.65 2.19
C THR A 494 -6.18 10.47 3.38
N LYS A 495 -7.30 11.22 3.45
CA LYS A 495 -8.33 11.04 4.48
C LYS A 495 -8.93 9.63 4.46
N GLU A 496 -9.20 9.08 3.28
CA GLU A 496 -9.70 7.72 3.11
C GLU A 496 -8.69 6.70 3.65
N ALA A 497 -7.42 6.83 3.26
CA ALA A 497 -6.34 5.99 3.76
C ALA A 497 -6.18 6.08 5.29
N CYS A 498 -6.29 7.29 5.86
CA CYS A 498 -6.26 7.46 7.32
C CYS A 498 -7.40 6.74 8.02
N LEU A 499 -8.63 6.79 7.48
CA LEU A 499 -9.77 6.07 8.03
C LEU A 499 -9.58 4.55 7.96
N ASP A 500 -9.01 4.03 6.87
CA ASP A 500 -8.70 2.61 6.73
C ASP A 500 -7.72 2.12 7.81
N TRP A 501 -6.67 2.91 8.08
CA TRP A 501 -5.74 2.62 9.16
C TRP A 501 -6.41 2.68 10.54
N LEU A 502 -7.28 3.66 10.81
CA LEU A 502 -7.99 3.75 12.09
C LEU A 502 -8.94 2.55 12.30
N ILE A 503 -9.63 2.09 11.25
CA ILE A 503 -10.47 0.89 11.29
C ILE A 503 -9.62 -0.35 11.57
N LEU A 504 -8.46 -0.48 10.91
CA LEU A 504 -7.53 -1.59 11.16
C LEU A 504 -7.03 -1.60 12.61
N ILE A 505 -6.63 -0.43 13.14
CA ILE A 505 -6.16 -0.30 14.51
C ILE A 505 -7.26 -0.69 15.49
N HIS A 506 -8.50 -0.27 15.27
CA HIS A 506 -9.62 -0.70 16.10
C HIS A 506 -9.77 -2.23 16.13
N HIS A 507 -9.59 -2.93 15.02
CA HIS A 507 -9.69 -4.39 14.99
C HIS A 507 -8.53 -5.10 15.70
N LYS A 508 -7.34 -4.49 15.75
CA LYS A 508 -6.13 -5.09 16.34
C LYS A 508 -5.95 -4.74 17.82
N ASP A 509 -6.19 -3.49 18.18
CA ASP A 509 -6.10 -2.98 19.54
C ASP A 509 -7.11 -1.84 19.77
N PRO A 510 -8.34 -2.18 20.21
CA PRO A 510 -9.37 -1.18 20.52
C PRO A 510 -8.96 -0.22 21.63
N SER A 511 -8.08 -0.64 22.57
CA SER A 511 -7.76 0.13 23.78
C SER A 511 -6.98 1.40 23.46
N GLN A 512 -6.01 1.31 22.54
CA GLN A 512 -5.18 2.43 22.11
C GLN A 512 -6.00 3.53 21.40
N LEU A 513 -7.04 3.15 20.66
CA LEU A 513 -7.92 4.13 20.00
C LEU A 513 -8.80 4.88 21.00
N LEU A 514 -9.18 4.23 22.12
CA LEU A 514 -9.98 4.84 23.18
C LEU A 514 -9.17 5.84 24.04
N GLU A 515 -7.87 5.60 24.21
CA GLU A 515 -6.96 6.56 24.86
C GLU A 515 -6.91 7.89 24.07
N HIS A 516 -6.99 7.83 22.73
CA HIS A 516 -6.99 8.98 21.82
C HIS A 516 -8.39 9.39 21.33
N HIS A 517 -9.40 9.33 22.20
CA HIS A 517 -10.80 9.60 21.83
C HIS A 517 -11.04 11.02 21.28
N ASP A 518 -10.45 12.07 21.86
CA ASP A 518 -10.70 13.45 21.46
C ASP A 518 -10.20 13.78 20.04
N SER A 519 -9.01 13.29 19.68
CA SER A 519 -8.45 13.46 18.33
C SER A 519 -9.23 12.64 17.31
N THR A 520 -9.62 11.41 17.67
CA THR A 520 -10.46 10.55 16.82
C THR A 520 -11.83 11.18 16.58
N PHE A 521 -12.43 11.82 17.59
CA PHE A 521 -13.69 12.55 17.45
C PHE A 521 -13.59 13.69 16.44
N LEU A 522 -12.54 14.51 16.54
CA LEU A 522 -12.34 15.62 15.60
C LEU A 522 -12.21 15.09 14.17
N THR A 523 -11.45 14.02 13.97
CA THR A 523 -11.30 13.33 12.68
C THR A 523 -12.65 12.85 12.14
N LEU A 524 -13.45 12.14 12.95
CA LEU A 524 -14.78 11.65 12.57
C LEU A 524 -15.73 12.79 12.20
N LEU A 525 -15.79 13.85 13.03
CA LEU A 525 -16.65 15.02 12.78
C LEU A 525 -16.28 15.74 11.49
N LYS A 526 -14.98 15.87 11.21
CA LYS A 526 -14.48 16.46 9.98
C LYS A 526 -14.84 15.60 8.77
N SER A 527 -14.70 14.27 8.86
CA SER A 527 -15.10 13.32 7.80
C SER A 527 -16.59 13.39 7.48
N LEU A 528 -17.45 13.44 8.50
CA LEU A 528 -18.91 13.52 8.32
C LEU A 528 -19.36 14.84 7.67
N SER A 529 -18.56 15.89 7.85
CA SER A 529 -18.78 17.21 7.26
C SER A 529 -18.27 17.31 5.81
N ASP A 530 -17.51 16.31 5.34
CA ASP A 530 -16.95 16.30 3.98
C ASP A 530 -18.04 16.00 2.94
N LYS A 531 -17.79 16.36 1.68
CA LYS A 531 -18.72 16.14 0.57
C LYS A 531 -18.65 14.73 0.02
N ASP A 532 -17.51 14.05 0.13
CA ASP A 532 -17.32 12.70 -0.41
C ASP A 532 -18.09 11.65 0.41
N GLU A 533 -19.01 10.95 -0.25
CA GLU A 533 -19.84 9.91 0.38
C GLU A 533 -19.02 8.72 0.88
N ARG A 534 -17.87 8.41 0.25
CA ARG A 534 -16.97 7.32 0.69
C ARG A 534 -16.35 7.61 2.05
N LEU A 535 -15.93 8.86 2.28
CA LEU A 535 -15.40 9.31 3.57
C LEU A 535 -16.48 9.24 4.66
N VAL A 536 -17.70 9.65 4.34
CA VAL A 536 -18.83 9.53 5.26
C VAL A 536 -19.10 8.06 5.58
N ALA A 537 -19.12 7.18 4.58
CA ALA A 537 -19.39 5.76 4.79
C ALA A 537 -18.34 5.09 5.71
N LYS A 538 -17.04 5.31 5.46
CA LYS A 538 -15.95 4.76 6.29
C LYS A 538 -15.91 5.38 7.70
N SER A 539 -16.14 6.68 7.83
CA SER A 539 -16.20 7.31 9.16
C SER A 539 -17.37 6.80 10.00
N LEU A 540 -18.52 6.50 9.38
CA LEU A 540 -19.65 5.87 10.09
C LEU A 540 -19.40 4.41 10.43
N GLU A 541 -18.66 3.68 9.60
CA GLU A 541 -18.20 2.34 9.93
C GLU A 541 -17.29 2.34 11.16
N LEU A 542 -16.29 3.23 11.19
CA LEU A 542 -15.42 3.42 12.34
C LEU A 542 -16.21 3.83 13.59
N LEU A 543 -17.17 4.76 13.45
CA LEU A 543 -18.04 5.17 14.56
C LEU A 543 -18.87 4.01 15.09
N ARG A 544 -19.42 3.16 14.21
CA ARG A 544 -20.16 1.96 14.60
C ARG A 544 -19.29 1.02 15.43
N LEU A 545 -18.09 0.72 14.95
CA LEU A 545 -17.14 -0.13 15.65
C LEU A 545 -16.80 0.41 17.05
N LEU A 546 -16.52 1.71 17.15
CA LEU A 546 -16.24 2.37 18.42
C LEU A 546 -17.43 2.36 19.40
N CYS A 547 -18.65 2.50 18.88
CA CYS A 547 -19.87 2.46 19.69
C CYS A 547 -20.28 1.05 20.13
N ASP A 548 -19.86 0.01 19.40
CA ASP A 548 -20.07 -1.39 19.77
C ASP A 548 -19.04 -1.82 20.85
N ALA A 549 -17.80 -1.31 20.76
CA ALA A 549 -16.73 -1.61 21.71
C ALA A 549 -16.83 -0.84 23.05
N SER A 550 -17.53 0.30 23.07
CA SER A 550 -17.55 1.22 24.22
C SER A 550 -18.91 1.28 24.94
N PRO A 551 -18.93 1.57 26.25
CA PRO A 551 -20.18 1.87 26.97
C PRO A 551 -20.87 3.12 26.40
N ASP A 552 -22.19 3.23 26.59
CA ASP A 552 -23.08 4.28 26.05
C ASP A 552 -22.58 5.73 26.21
N ASN A 553 -21.67 5.98 27.15
CA ASN A 553 -21.01 7.27 27.35
C ASN A 553 -20.20 7.76 26.14
N TYR A 554 -19.55 6.87 25.38
CA TYR A 554 -18.78 7.27 24.20
C TYR A 554 -19.71 7.85 23.12
N PHE A 555 -20.78 7.14 22.81
CA PHE A 555 -21.77 7.58 21.84
C PHE A 555 -22.48 8.87 22.30
N LYS A 556 -22.79 8.99 23.60
CA LYS A 556 -23.35 10.23 24.17
C LYS A 556 -22.41 11.43 23.97
N LYS A 557 -21.12 11.30 24.29
CA LYS A 557 -20.12 12.37 24.07
C LYS A 557 -19.98 12.72 22.59
N PHE A 558 -19.99 11.72 21.71
CA PHE A 558 -19.95 11.95 20.26
C PHE A 558 -21.13 12.80 19.79
N ILE A 559 -22.35 12.42 20.17
CA ILE A 559 -23.57 13.16 19.80
C ILE A 559 -23.53 14.59 20.36
N GLN A 560 -23.03 14.78 21.59
CA GLN A 560 -22.84 16.10 22.17
C GLN A 560 -21.88 16.97 21.32
N ASN A 561 -20.74 16.43 20.90
CA ASN A 561 -19.80 17.15 20.04
C ASN A 561 -20.37 17.42 18.64
N LEU A 562 -21.15 16.48 18.08
CA LEU A 562 -21.83 16.65 16.79
C LEU A 562 -22.88 17.77 16.84
N LEU A 563 -23.70 17.81 17.90
CA LEU A 563 -24.67 18.88 18.10
C LEU A 563 -23.96 20.22 18.33
N GLY A 564 -22.86 20.24 19.08
CA GLY A 564 -21.99 21.42 19.21
C GLY A 564 -21.48 21.92 17.86
N LEU A 565 -21.04 21.01 16.97
CA LEU A 565 -20.61 21.36 15.61
C LEU A 565 -21.75 21.96 14.78
N PHE A 566 -22.96 21.38 14.84
CA PHE A 566 -24.13 21.93 14.16
C PHE A 566 -24.51 23.31 14.69
N LYS A 567 -24.38 23.53 16.00
CA LYS A 567 -24.63 24.83 16.63
C LYS A 567 -23.59 25.88 16.22
N SER A 568 -22.31 25.51 16.12
CA SER A 568 -21.25 26.42 15.68
C SER A 568 -21.24 26.68 14.16
N ASN A 569 -21.78 25.77 13.33
CA ASN A 569 -21.73 25.87 11.88
C ASN A 569 -23.12 25.75 11.24
N GLU A 570 -23.81 26.89 11.11
CA GLU A 570 -25.16 26.99 10.56
C GLU A 570 -25.26 26.45 9.11
N LYS A 571 -24.21 26.63 8.30
CA LYS A 571 -24.18 26.11 6.92
C LYS A 571 -24.20 24.58 6.90
N LEU A 572 -23.44 23.93 7.78
CA LEU A 572 -23.44 22.46 7.90
C LEU A 572 -24.81 21.95 8.36
N LEU A 573 -25.42 22.64 9.35
CA LEU A 573 -26.76 22.32 9.84
C LEU A 573 -27.80 22.36 8.72
N LYS A 574 -27.78 23.42 7.90
CA LYS A 574 -28.75 23.60 6.81
C LYS A 574 -28.54 22.62 5.65
N THR A 575 -27.29 22.36 5.27
CA THR A 575 -26.98 21.62 4.03
C THR A 575 -26.78 20.11 4.20
N ARG A 576 -26.25 19.65 5.34
CA ARG A 576 -25.86 18.24 5.53
C ARG A 576 -26.40 17.54 6.78
N ALA A 577 -26.88 18.25 7.79
CA ALA A 577 -27.33 17.59 9.04
C ALA A 577 -28.41 16.53 8.80
N ASN A 578 -29.33 16.79 7.87
CA ASN A 578 -30.37 15.83 7.49
C ASN A 578 -29.76 14.50 7.01
N TYR A 579 -28.82 14.56 6.07
CA TYR A 579 -28.09 13.39 5.57
C TYR A 579 -27.27 12.70 6.66
N ILE A 580 -26.50 13.45 7.46
CA ILE A 580 -25.66 12.88 8.53
C ILE A 580 -26.52 12.10 9.54
N ILE A 581 -27.64 12.68 9.99
CA ILE A 581 -28.55 12.04 10.95
C ILE A 581 -29.17 10.76 10.36
N ARG A 582 -29.57 10.77 9.08
CA ARG A 582 -30.08 9.57 8.38
C ARG A 582 -29.05 8.46 8.35
N GLN A 583 -27.81 8.80 8.00
CA GLN A 583 -26.73 7.82 7.93
C GLN A 583 -26.36 7.25 9.30
N LEU A 584 -26.40 8.07 10.37
CA LEU A 584 -26.27 7.59 11.75
C LEU A 584 -27.38 6.59 12.11
N CYS A 585 -28.63 6.90 11.77
CA CYS A 585 -29.76 6.01 12.03
C CYS A 585 -29.63 4.66 11.30
N LEU A 586 -29.05 4.68 10.10
CA LEU A 586 -28.80 3.48 9.29
C LEU A 586 -27.74 2.57 9.93
N LYS A 587 -26.70 3.13 10.55
CA LYS A 587 -25.54 2.37 11.07
C LYS A 587 -25.59 2.05 12.58
N LEU A 588 -26.23 2.88 13.41
CA LEU A 588 -26.19 2.83 14.88
C LEU A 588 -27.55 2.59 15.56
N SER A 589 -28.55 2.17 14.78
CA SER A 589 -29.97 2.06 15.14
C SER A 589 -30.68 3.41 15.34
N ALA A 590 -31.83 3.58 14.68
CA ALA A 590 -32.60 4.81 14.75
C ALA A 590 -33.12 5.11 16.17
N GLU A 591 -33.54 4.10 16.92
CA GLU A 591 -34.08 4.26 18.28
C GLU A 591 -33.04 4.85 19.25
N ARG A 592 -31.81 4.33 19.22
CA ARG A 592 -30.70 4.81 20.05
C ARG A 592 -30.34 6.26 19.70
N VAL A 593 -30.24 6.57 18.40
CA VAL A 593 -29.93 7.93 17.90
C VAL A 593 -31.00 8.92 18.36
N TYR A 594 -32.28 8.63 18.09
CA TYR A 594 -33.40 9.52 18.43
C TYR A 594 -33.50 9.75 19.94
N LYS A 595 -33.36 8.70 20.76
CA LYS A 595 -33.40 8.81 22.22
C LYS A 595 -32.27 9.67 22.77
N ILE A 596 -31.02 9.45 22.33
CA ILE A 596 -29.86 10.19 22.85
C ILE A 596 -29.84 11.64 22.37
N VAL A 597 -30.16 11.89 21.09
CA VAL A 597 -30.28 13.27 20.59
C VAL A 597 -31.33 14.03 21.38
N SER A 598 -32.51 13.45 21.63
CA SER A 598 -33.56 14.11 22.41
C SER A 598 -33.17 14.35 23.88
N LEU A 599 -32.48 13.41 24.53
CA LEU A 599 -31.96 13.62 25.88
C LEU A 599 -30.91 14.74 25.94
N MET A 600 -30.13 14.95 24.88
CA MET A 600 -29.11 16.02 24.86
C MET A 600 -29.75 17.38 24.61
N LEU A 601 -30.79 17.44 23.78
CA LEU A 601 -31.56 18.67 23.51
C LEU A 601 -32.39 19.13 24.71
N ASP A 602 -32.87 18.21 25.55
CA ASP A 602 -33.60 18.54 26.79
C ASP A 602 -32.74 19.34 27.79
N SER A 603 -31.41 19.27 27.65
CA SER A 603 -30.44 20.01 28.47
C SER A 603 -29.87 21.25 27.78
N ASP A 604 -30.33 21.61 26.57
CA ASP A 604 -29.79 22.73 25.79
C ASP A 604 -30.66 24.00 25.96
N ASP A 605 -30.03 25.13 26.25
CA ASP A 605 -30.72 26.42 26.43
C ASP A 605 -31.13 27.09 25.10
N ASP A 606 -30.56 26.65 23.96
CA ASP A 606 -30.87 27.23 22.66
C ASP A 606 -32.13 26.61 22.04
N LEU A 607 -33.26 27.29 22.29
CA LEU A 607 -34.57 26.87 21.83
C LEU A 607 -34.71 26.89 20.29
N ILE A 608 -34.02 27.79 19.59
CA ILE A 608 -34.09 27.89 18.12
C ILE A 608 -33.39 26.67 17.52
N PHE A 609 -32.18 26.38 18.00
CA PHE A 609 -31.44 25.19 17.59
C PHE A 609 -32.23 23.90 17.86
N THR A 610 -32.84 23.79 19.05
CA THR A 610 -33.69 22.65 19.41
C THR A 610 -34.87 22.47 18.45
N LYS A 611 -35.58 23.56 18.12
CA LYS A 611 -36.68 23.53 17.14
C LYS A 611 -36.21 23.02 15.76
N MET A 612 -35.04 23.46 15.30
CA MET A 612 -34.47 23.03 14.01
C MET A 612 -34.10 21.55 14.01
N ILE A 613 -33.42 21.04 15.04
CA ILE A 613 -33.05 19.62 15.11
C ILE A 613 -34.30 18.74 15.21
N VAL A 614 -35.29 19.12 16.03
CA VAL A 614 -36.57 18.39 16.13
C VAL A 614 -37.27 18.34 14.77
N GLN A 615 -37.28 19.44 14.02
CA GLN A 615 -37.85 19.48 12.68
C GLN A 615 -37.12 18.56 11.70
N ILE A 616 -35.78 18.50 11.76
CA ILE A 616 -34.98 17.56 10.95
C ILE A 616 -35.31 16.10 11.32
N LEU A 617 -35.39 15.78 12.61
CA LEU A 617 -35.77 14.44 13.09
C LEU A 617 -37.18 14.05 12.65
N SER A 618 -38.14 14.99 12.71
CA SER A 618 -39.52 14.79 12.25
C SER A 618 -39.59 14.52 10.75
N SER A 619 -38.96 15.39 9.95
CA SER A 619 -38.88 15.22 8.49
C SER A 619 -38.25 13.87 8.11
N ASN A 620 -37.17 13.47 8.78
CA ASN A 620 -36.52 12.18 8.56
C ASN A 620 -37.39 10.99 8.95
N LEU A 621 -38.12 11.09 10.07
CA LEU A 621 -39.02 10.02 10.51
C LEU A 621 -40.13 9.75 9.48
N VAL A 622 -40.65 10.82 8.85
CA VAL A 622 -41.69 10.74 7.81
C VAL A 622 -41.11 10.22 6.49
N THR A 623 -40.04 10.85 6.00
CA THR A 623 -39.62 10.72 4.59
C THR A 623 -38.66 9.55 4.35
N ALA A 624 -37.81 9.22 5.33
CA ALA A 624 -36.72 8.28 5.12
C ALA A 624 -37.18 6.81 5.20
N GLN A 625 -36.68 5.97 4.28
CA GLN A 625 -37.11 4.57 4.16
C GLN A 625 -36.46 3.69 5.23
N GLU A 626 -35.22 3.99 5.61
CA GLU A 626 -34.43 3.29 6.62
C GLU A 626 -35.06 3.34 8.02
N LEU A 627 -35.89 4.37 8.31
CA LEU A 627 -36.66 4.46 9.56
C LEU A 627 -37.95 3.63 9.58
N SER A 628 -38.22 2.81 8.56
CA SER A 628 -39.43 1.98 8.48
C SER A 628 -39.59 1.00 9.66
N LYS A 629 -38.50 0.39 10.14
CA LYS A 629 -38.52 -0.49 11.32
C LYS A 629 -38.87 0.29 12.58
N PHE A 630 -38.24 1.45 12.79
CA PHE A 630 -38.51 2.32 13.93
C PHE A 630 -39.95 2.84 13.94
N ARG A 631 -40.47 3.27 12.78
CA ARG A 631 -41.90 3.62 12.62
C ARG A 631 -42.84 2.47 13.02
N LYS A 632 -42.51 1.22 12.69
CA LYS A 632 -43.31 0.04 13.10
C LYS A 632 -43.24 -0.18 14.62
N SER A 633 -42.07 -0.03 15.23
CA SER A 633 -41.89 -0.13 16.70
C SER A 633 -42.72 0.93 17.43
N LEU A 634 -42.68 2.20 16.97
CA LEU A 634 -43.48 3.29 17.52
C LEU A 634 -45.00 3.02 17.44
N ARG A 635 -45.49 2.50 16.31
CA ARG A 635 -46.93 2.15 16.14
C ARG A 635 -47.39 1.04 17.09
N LYS A 636 -46.55 0.02 17.28
CA LYS A 636 -46.87 -1.09 18.17
C LYS A 636 -46.73 -0.72 19.64
N GLY A 637 -46.04 0.38 19.95
CA GLY A 637 -45.72 0.79 21.31
C GLY A 637 -44.74 -0.16 22.00
N GLU A 638 -43.75 -0.69 21.25
CA GLU A 638 -42.73 -1.62 21.79
C GLU A 638 -41.81 -0.92 22.81
N ASP A 639 -41.34 0.30 22.54
CA ASP A 639 -40.61 1.17 23.50
C ASP A 639 -41.37 2.46 23.83
N TRP A 640 -42.24 2.39 24.83
CA TRP A 640 -42.97 3.55 25.36
C TRP A 640 -42.05 4.60 26.00
N SER A 641 -40.88 4.19 26.53
CA SER A 641 -39.93 5.11 27.14
C SER A 641 -39.32 6.04 26.10
N CYS A 642 -38.97 5.50 24.92
CA CYS A 642 -38.50 6.29 23.79
C CYS A 642 -39.57 7.28 23.34
N PHE A 643 -40.83 6.84 23.22
CA PHE A 643 -41.94 7.74 22.87
C PHE A 643 -42.08 8.89 23.87
N CYS A 644 -42.04 8.64 25.17
CA CYS A 644 -42.13 9.70 26.19
C CYS A 644 -40.96 10.70 26.11
N ILE A 645 -39.73 10.23 25.90
CA ILE A 645 -38.56 11.09 25.75
C ILE A 645 -38.70 11.98 24.51
N LEU A 646 -39.08 11.39 23.38
CA LEU A 646 -39.33 12.14 22.14
C LEU A 646 -40.45 13.14 22.32
N PHE A 647 -41.56 12.75 22.95
CA PHE A 647 -42.69 13.63 23.19
C PHE A 647 -42.29 14.88 23.97
N LYS A 648 -41.52 14.71 25.06
CA LYS A 648 -41.06 15.83 25.91
C LYS A 648 -40.18 16.81 25.14
N THR A 649 -39.18 16.32 24.43
CA THR A 649 -38.29 17.19 23.64
C THR A 649 -39.00 17.78 22.42
N TRP A 650 -39.88 17.03 21.76
CA TRP A 650 -40.58 17.51 20.57
C TRP A 650 -41.69 18.50 20.91
N SER A 651 -42.06 18.63 22.18
CA SER A 651 -42.98 19.68 22.66
C SER A 651 -42.51 21.10 22.33
N HIS A 652 -41.20 21.31 22.17
CA HIS A 652 -40.65 22.59 21.69
C HIS A 652 -41.00 22.91 20.22
N ASN A 653 -41.42 21.92 19.42
CA ASN A 653 -41.97 22.09 18.07
C ASN A 653 -43.31 21.32 17.95
N PRO A 654 -44.44 21.97 18.26
CA PRO A 654 -45.76 21.34 18.34
C PRO A 654 -46.21 20.60 17.07
N ILE A 655 -45.82 21.08 15.89
CA ILE A 655 -46.23 20.47 14.61
C ILE A 655 -45.45 19.18 14.35
N SER A 656 -44.17 19.17 14.71
CA SER A 656 -43.36 17.94 14.71
C SER A 656 -43.89 16.93 15.74
N LEU A 657 -44.33 17.40 16.91
CA LEU A 657 -44.99 16.57 17.93
C LEU A 657 -46.31 15.96 17.41
N LEU A 658 -47.12 16.76 16.72
CA LEU A 658 -48.34 16.27 16.05
C LEU A 658 -48.00 15.17 15.04
N ALA A 659 -46.97 15.37 14.21
CA ALA A 659 -46.49 14.36 13.27
C ALA A 659 -46.09 13.05 13.99
N LEU A 660 -45.36 13.14 15.11
CA LEU A 660 -44.97 11.99 15.93
C LEU A 660 -46.19 11.23 16.49
N CYS A 661 -47.18 11.95 17.02
CA CYS A 661 -48.40 11.35 17.55
C CYS A 661 -49.22 10.65 16.47
N LEU A 662 -49.30 11.24 15.27
CA LEU A 662 -49.99 10.65 14.11
C LEU A 662 -49.26 9.40 13.57
N ILE A 663 -47.92 9.40 13.54
CA ILE A 663 -47.11 8.25 13.09
C ILE A 663 -47.20 7.09 14.09
N SER A 664 -47.22 7.39 15.38
CA SER A 664 -47.29 6.40 16.47
C SER A 664 -48.70 5.89 16.75
N GLU A 665 -49.70 6.29 15.97
CA GLU A 665 -51.12 5.93 16.13
C GLU A 665 -51.75 6.38 17.47
N ASN A 666 -51.13 7.34 18.16
CA ASN A 666 -51.64 7.95 19.39
C ASN A 666 -52.59 9.12 19.08
N TYR A 667 -53.70 8.83 18.40
CA TYR A 667 -54.60 9.85 17.86
C TYR A 667 -55.31 10.70 18.92
N GLU A 668 -55.62 10.12 20.09
CA GLU A 668 -56.19 10.88 21.21
C GLU A 668 -55.22 11.97 21.69
N LEU A 669 -53.93 11.63 21.78
CA LEU A 669 -52.89 12.55 22.20
C LEU A 669 -52.66 13.62 21.12
N ALA A 670 -52.64 13.23 19.84
CA ALA A 670 -52.54 14.17 18.71
C ALA A 670 -53.65 15.23 18.74
N TYR A 671 -54.91 14.81 18.93
CA TYR A 671 -56.04 15.75 19.00
C TYR A 671 -55.94 16.68 20.20
N LYS A 672 -55.56 16.18 21.38
CA LYS A 672 -55.40 17.00 22.59
C LYS A 672 -54.26 18.02 22.45
N VAL A 673 -53.11 17.60 21.90
CA VAL A 673 -51.98 18.49 21.59
C VAL A 673 -52.43 19.60 20.62
N LEU A 674 -53.14 19.25 19.53
CA LEU A 674 -53.65 20.24 18.58
C LEU A 674 -54.61 21.23 19.25
N LYS A 675 -55.56 20.72 20.04
CA LYS A 675 -56.53 21.56 20.74
C LYS A 675 -55.85 22.56 21.66
N THR A 676 -54.91 22.08 22.49
CA THR A 676 -54.13 22.94 23.39
C THR A 676 -53.26 23.92 22.60
N TYR A 677 -52.65 23.51 21.49
CA TYR A 677 -51.79 24.39 20.72
C TYR A 677 -52.55 25.55 20.04
N VAL A 678 -53.76 25.29 19.55
CA VAL A 678 -54.62 26.30 18.91
C VAL A 678 -55.19 27.32 19.91
N GLU A 679 -55.15 27.04 21.20
CA GLU A 679 -55.50 28.02 22.25
C GLU A 679 -54.45 29.17 22.34
N TYR A 680 -53.28 29.01 21.69
CA TYR A 680 -52.23 30.03 21.58
C TYR A 680 -52.20 30.67 20.18
N ASP A 681 -51.61 31.87 20.07
CA ASP A 681 -51.48 32.59 18.78
C ASP A 681 -50.56 31.84 17.80
N LEU A 682 -51.13 31.36 16.69
CA LEU A 682 -50.38 30.65 15.65
C LEU A 682 -49.60 31.61 14.75
N SER A 683 -48.32 31.34 14.54
CA SER A 683 -47.49 32.13 13.61
C SER A 683 -47.70 31.71 12.15
N VAL A 684 -47.26 32.55 11.20
CA VAL A 684 -47.28 32.20 9.76
C VAL A 684 -46.39 30.98 9.47
N ASN A 685 -45.26 30.85 10.17
CA ASN A 685 -44.38 29.69 10.05
C ASN A 685 -45.07 28.40 10.53
N ASP A 686 -45.89 28.50 11.58
CA ASP A 686 -46.65 27.36 12.07
C ASP A 686 -47.69 26.91 11.03
N LEU A 687 -48.40 27.85 10.41
CA LEU A 687 -49.33 27.54 9.32
C LEU A 687 -48.63 26.87 8.12
N ILE A 688 -47.44 27.35 7.73
CA ILE A 688 -46.64 26.72 6.67
C ILE A 688 -46.23 25.30 7.06
N GLN A 689 -45.81 25.08 8.31
CA GLN A 689 -45.44 23.73 8.76
C GLN A 689 -46.63 22.79 8.88
N ILE A 690 -47.83 23.27 9.24
CA ILE A 690 -49.07 22.48 9.18
C ILE A 690 -49.40 22.14 7.72
N ASP A 691 -49.24 23.08 6.79
CA ASP A 691 -49.39 22.84 5.35
C ASP A 691 -48.47 21.69 4.88
N ILE A 692 -47.21 21.69 5.32
CA ILE A 692 -46.23 20.64 4.99
C ILE A 692 -46.59 19.32 5.67
N LEU A 693 -47.06 19.33 6.92
CA LEU A 693 -47.55 18.13 7.61
C LEU A 693 -48.70 17.48 6.82
N VAL A 694 -49.62 18.26 6.28
CA VAL A 694 -50.70 17.74 5.43
C VAL A 694 -50.17 17.12 4.15
N GLN A 695 -49.17 17.73 3.50
CA GLN A 695 -48.50 17.09 2.36
C GLN A 695 -47.82 15.77 2.76
N PHE A 696 -47.19 15.73 3.94
CA PHE A 696 -46.60 14.52 4.50
C PHE A 696 -47.63 13.43 4.78
N LEU A 697 -48.90 13.73 5.08
CA LEU A 697 -49.94 12.70 5.23
C LEU A 697 -50.16 11.86 3.96
N GLU A 698 -49.82 12.40 2.79
CA GLU A 698 -49.87 11.63 1.55
C GLU A 698 -48.63 10.77 1.30
N SER A 699 -47.59 10.92 2.12
CA SER A 699 -46.38 10.09 2.05
C SER A 699 -46.64 8.62 2.41
N PRO A 700 -45.80 7.68 1.94
CA PRO A 700 -45.93 6.26 2.27
C PRO A 700 -45.89 5.95 3.77
N ALA A 701 -45.30 6.82 4.60
CA ALA A 701 -45.24 6.61 6.04
C ALA A 701 -46.61 6.61 6.72
N PHE A 702 -47.59 7.30 6.14
CA PHE A 702 -48.95 7.43 6.67
C PHE A 702 -49.98 6.58 5.92
N THR A 703 -49.56 5.60 5.12
CA THR A 703 -50.50 4.68 4.46
C THR A 703 -51.42 3.96 5.46
N THR A 704 -50.91 3.56 6.62
CA THR A 704 -51.72 2.94 7.68
C THR A 704 -52.78 3.90 8.22
N LEU A 705 -52.39 5.14 8.55
CA LEU A 705 -53.32 6.20 8.98
C LEU A 705 -54.42 6.39 7.94
N ARG A 706 -54.04 6.47 6.66
CA ARG A 706 -54.97 6.64 5.54
C ARG A 706 -55.94 5.47 5.36
N MET A 707 -55.53 4.25 5.69
CA MET A 707 -56.42 3.08 5.73
C MET A 707 -57.34 3.11 6.96
N GLN A 708 -56.82 3.54 8.11
CA GLN A 708 -57.58 3.68 9.36
C GLN A 708 -58.68 4.75 9.28
N LEU A 709 -58.60 5.66 8.31
CA LEU A 709 -59.72 6.56 7.99
C LEU A 709 -60.97 5.79 7.59
N LEU A 710 -60.91 4.57 7.07
CA LEU A 710 -62.14 3.84 6.70
C LEU A 710 -63.00 3.43 7.91
N ASP A 711 -62.43 3.43 9.12
CA ASP A 711 -63.07 2.94 10.36
C ASP A 711 -63.31 4.08 11.38
N PRO A 712 -64.33 4.95 11.20
CA PRO A 712 -64.59 6.08 12.09
C PRO A 712 -64.91 5.67 13.53
N ASP A 713 -65.58 4.54 13.73
CA ASP A 713 -65.96 4.05 15.06
C ASP A 713 -64.75 3.60 15.88
N LYS A 714 -63.71 3.09 15.20
CA LYS A 714 -62.49 2.60 15.85
C LYS A 714 -61.49 3.71 16.12
N TYR A 715 -61.43 4.74 15.27
CA TYR A 715 -60.47 5.84 15.37
C TYR A 715 -61.13 7.23 15.38
N PRO A 716 -62.02 7.54 16.34
CA PRO A 716 -62.77 8.80 16.34
C PRO A 716 -61.87 10.03 16.54
N TYR A 717 -60.78 9.90 17.28
CA TYR A 717 -59.83 11.00 17.52
C TYR A 717 -58.96 11.32 16.30
N LEU A 718 -58.74 10.38 15.38
CA LEU A 718 -58.04 10.63 14.12
C LEU A 718 -58.83 11.61 13.27
N TYR A 719 -60.14 11.35 13.12
CA TYR A 719 -61.06 12.23 12.43
C TYR A 719 -61.13 13.63 13.07
N LYS A 720 -61.29 13.69 14.40
CA LYS A 720 -61.29 14.97 15.14
C LYS A 720 -59.98 15.75 14.95
N CYS A 721 -58.84 15.06 14.94
CA CYS A 721 -57.54 15.68 14.71
C CYS A 721 -57.40 16.22 13.28
N LEU A 722 -57.75 15.44 12.25
CA LEU A 722 -57.61 15.87 10.85
C LEU A 722 -58.61 16.98 10.48
N TYR A 723 -59.86 16.90 10.93
CA TYR A 723 -60.80 18.01 10.77
C TYR A 723 -60.35 19.24 11.59
N GLY A 724 -59.76 19.04 12.77
CA GLY A 724 -59.13 20.12 13.53
C GLY A 724 -58.03 20.82 12.73
N ILE A 725 -57.11 20.05 12.12
CA ILE A 725 -56.05 20.59 11.25
C ILE A 725 -56.67 21.35 10.07
N LEU A 726 -57.72 20.79 9.45
CA LEU A 726 -58.42 21.43 8.34
C LEU A 726 -59.03 22.78 8.74
N MET A 727 -59.54 22.92 9.96
CA MET A 727 -60.14 24.17 10.45
C MET A 727 -59.08 25.21 10.86
N VAL A 728 -57.86 24.78 11.17
CA VAL A 728 -56.74 25.68 11.49
C VAL A 728 -56.10 26.24 10.23
N LEU A 729 -56.10 25.48 9.13
CA LEU A 729 -55.46 25.89 7.89
C LEU A 729 -56.25 27.00 7.16
N PRO A 730 -55.56 27.99 6.58
CA PRO A 730 -56.17 28.85 5.56
C PRO A 730 -56.56 28.03 4.33
N GLN A 731 -57.33 28.59 3.40
CA GLN A 731 -57.71 27.92 2.13
C GLN A 731 -56.50 27.78 1.17
N SER A 732 -55.52 26.98 1.58
CA SER A 732 -54.29 26.65 0.86
C SER A 732 -54.49 25.41 -0.02
N LYS A 733 -53.46 25.08 -0.82
CA LYS A 733 -53.44 23.79 -1.54
C LYS A 733 -53.53 22.61 -0.57
N ALA A 734 -52.88 22.71 0.60
CA ALA A 734 -52.91 21.66 1.61
C ALA A 734 -54.33 21.47 2.20
N PHE A 735 -55.05 22.58 2.45
CA PHE A 735 -56.47 22.52 2.82
C PHE A 735 -57.27 21.70 1.82
N HIS A 736 -57.14 21.98 0.51
CA HIS A 736 -57.85 21.24 -0.52
C HIS A 736 -57.44 19.76 -0.61
N ILE A 737 -56.15 19.44 -0.42
CA ILE A 737 -55.67 18.05 -0.38
C ILE A 737 -56.37 17.28 0.75
N LEU A 738 -56.36 17.85 1.96
CA LEU A 738 -56.97 17.21 3.13
C LEU A 738 -58.50 17.14 3.03
N ASP A 739 -59.14 18.22 2.58
CA ASP A 739 -60.59 18.27 2.38
C ASP A 739 -61.07 17.24 1.36
N ASN A 740 -60.41 17.13 0.20
CA ASN A 740 -60.73 16.12 -0.80
C ASN A 740 -60.55 14.69 -0.24
N ARG A 741 -59.51 14.47 0.56
CA ARG A 741 -59.26 13.19 1.21
C ARG A 741 -60.37 12.82 2.19
N LEU A 742 -60.73 13.74 3.08
CA LEU A 742 -61.77 13.54 4.07
C LEU A 742 -63.16 13.39 3.41
N LYS A 743 -63.47 14.16 2.37
CA LYS A 743 -64.71 14.02 1.59
C LYS A 743 -64.84 12.66 0.89
N SER A 744 -63.71 12.10 0.42
CA SER A 744 -63.70 10.78 -0.23
C SER A 744 -64.07 9.66 0.73
N VAL A 745 -63.69 9.80 2.01
CA VAL A 745 -64.00 8.83 3.07
C VAL A 745 -65.34 9.12 3.75
N GLY A 746 -65.74 10.39 3.84
CA GLY A 746 -66.96 10.83 4.51
C GLY A 746 -68.26 10.22 3.94
N ARG A 747 -68.24 9.78 2.67
CA ARG A 747 -69.36 9.04 2.05
C ARG A 747 -69.55 7.62 2.61
N ILE A 748 -68.51 7.04 3.20
CA ILE A 748 -68.53 5.72 3.86
C ILE A 748 -68.99 5.88 5.32
N ALA A 749 -68.54 6.93 6.01
CA ALA A 749 -68.99 7.26 7.37
C ALA A 749 -70.51 7.54 7.43
N SER A 750 -71.11 8.09 6.36
CA SER A 750 -72.55 8.29 6.24
C SER A 750 -73.38 7.03 5.98
N HIS A 751 -72.76 5.89 5.65
CA HIS A 751 -73.46 4.62 5.42
C HIS A 751 -73.47 3.66 6.62
N SER A 752 -72.85 4.04 7.74
CA SER A 752 -72.83 3.25 8.98
C SER A 752 -73.94 3.67 9.97
N PHE A 753 -75.17 3.85 9.47
CA PHE A 753 -76.36 3.96 10.32
C PHE A 753 -77.58 3.25 9.70
N PRO A 754 -77.82 1.97 10.00
CA PRO A 754 -79.17 1.47 10.19
C PRO A 754 -79.54 1.62 11.67
N ASN A 755 -80.61 2.38 11.92
CA ASN A 755 -81.31 2.46 13.19
C ASN A 755 -81.39 1.10 13.90
N SER A 756 -80.84 1.00 15.11
CA SER A 756 -81.21 -0.05 16.05
C SER A 756 -82.24 0.51 17.03
N ALA A 757 -83.51 0.29 16.70
CA ALA A 757 -84.58 0.25 17.68
C ALA A 757 -85.36 -1.05 17.46
N GLY A 758 -85.17 -2.01 18.37
CA GLY A 758 -86.14 -3.05 18.66
C GLY A 758 -85.80 -4.48 18.22
N TYR A 759 -85.77 -5.36 19.24
CA TYR A 759 -86.10 -6.79 19.21
C TYR A 759 -84.99 -7.86 19.01
N SER A 760 -84.48 -8.28 20.17
CA SER A 760 -84.50 -9.66 20.71
C SER A 760 -83.87 -10.85 19.96
N SER A 761 -82.84 -11.38 20.62
CA SER A 761 -82.63 -12.79 21.06
C SER A 761 -82.00 -13.84 20.12
N SER A 762 -81.01 -14.53 20.71
CA SER A 762 -80.44 -15.87 20.46
C SER A 762 -79.48 -16.04 19.26
N SER A 763 -78.39 -16.82 19.30
CA SER A 763 -77.53 -17.43 20.33
C SER A 763 -76.40 -18.20 19.59
N SER A 764 -75.14 -18.04 19.99
CA SER A 764 -74.02 -19.03 19.98
C SER A 764 -72.67 -18.29 20.11
N SER A 765 -71.99 -18.23 21.28
CA SER A 765 -71.03 -19.21 21.84
C SER A 765 -69.88 -19.54 20.86
N LEU A 766 -68.58 -19.32 21.09
CA LEU A 766 -67.69 -19.39 22.27
C LEU A 766 -66.48 -18.42 22.05
N GLY A 767 -65.67 -18.02 23.04
CA GLY A 767 -65.43 -18.62 24.35
C GLY A 767 -64.89 -17.64 25.39
N ARG A 768 -65.31 -17.92 26.63
CA ARG A 768 -64.87 -17.33 27.89
C ARG A 768 -63.44 -17.78 28.23
N VAL A 769 -62.65 -16.86 28.79
CA VAL A 769 -61.79 -17.16 29.94
C VAL A 769 -62.25 -16.26 31.08
N SER A 770 -62.45 -16.90 32.22
CA SER A 770 -63.17 -16.43 33.41
C SER A 770 -62.48 -15.28 34.13
N SER A 771 -63.31 -14.37 34.64
CA SER A 771 -63.01 -13.41 35.69
C SER A 771 -62.96 -14.09 37.05
N ASP A 772 -61.97 -13.77 37.87
CA ASP A 772 -62.16 -13.70 39.31
C ASP A 772 -61.60 -12.37 39.83
N GLY A 773 -62.33 -11.77 40.78
CA GLY A 773 -62.28 -10.33 41.05
C GLY A 773 -61.23 -9.87 42.07
N SER A 774 -60.79 -8.62 41.92
CA SER A 774 -60.45 -7.70 43.02
C SER A 774 -60.05 -6.34 42.45
N GLY A 775 -60.49 -5.25 43.10
CA GLY A 775 -60.44 -3.89 42.60
C GLY A 775 -59.08 -3.20 42.54
N HIS A 776 -59.12 -1.97 42.04
CA HIS A 776 -58.06 -0.95 41.97
C HIS A 776 -56.90 -1.22 40.99
N SER A 777 -57.11 -0.87 39.72
CA SER A 777 -56.02 -0.29 38.90
C SER A 777 -56.61 0.44 37.69
N GLY A 778 -56.80 1.76 37.81
CA GLY A 778 -56.94 2.62 36.64
C GLY A 778 -55.64 2.54 35.85
N SER A 779 -55.73 2.05 34.61
CA SER A 779 -54.60 1.79 33.70
C SER A 779 -53.42 2.76 33.87
N PRO A 780 -52.18 2.29 34.13
CA PRO A 780 -50.98 3.13 34.31
C PRO A 780 -50.69 4.03 33.10
N ARG A 781 -51.22 3.70 31.92
CA ARG A 781 -51.10 4.54 30.72
C ARG A 781 -51.91 5.84 30.81
N LYS A 782 -53.06 5.88 31.50
CA LYS A 782 -53.88 7.10 31.56
C LYS A 782 -53.18 8.23 32.34
N HIS A 783 -52.49 7.89 33.43
CA HIS A 783 -51.72 8.86 34.21
C HIS A 783 -50.53 9.39 33.39
N GLN A 784 -49.78 8.51 32.71
CA GLN A 784 -48.67 8.91 31.85
C GLN A 784 -49.09 9.81 30.67
N TYR A 785 -50.30 9.62 30.10
CA TYR A 785 -50.81 10.52 29.06
C TYR A 785 -51.12 11.91 29.60
N GLN A 786 -51.58 11.99 30.85
CA GLN A 786 -51.84 13.27 31.50
C GLN A 786 -50.51 13.99 31.81
N ASP A 787 -49.51 13.27 32.35
CA ASP A 787 -48.18 13.83 32.62
C ASP A 787 -47.51 14.42 31.37
N LEU A 788 -47.67 13.77 30.21
CA LEU A 788 -47.15 14.28 28.94
C LEU A 788 -47.88 15.55 28.48
N LEU A 789 -49.20 15.62 28.66
CA LEU A 789 -49.99 16.80 28.31
C LEU A 789 -49.70 17.98 29.23
N ASP A 790 -49.53 17.73 30.53
CA ASP A 790 -49.17 18.75 31.50
C ASP A 790 -47.78 19.33 31.17
N HIS A 791 -46.82 18.48 30.78
CA HIS A 791 -45.51 18.92 30.27
C HIS A 791 -45.65 19.79 29.00
N PHE A 792 -46.47 19.37 28.04
CA PHE A 792 -46.69 20.14 26.81
C PHE A 792 -47.30 21.52 27.09
N GLN A 793 -48.28 21.60 27.99
CA GLN A 793 -48.88 22.87 28.43
C GLN A 793 -47.84 23.79 29.07
N GLN A 794 -47.00 23.26 29.96
CA GLN A 794 -45.92 24.02 30.58
C GLN A 794 -44.93 24.57 29.54
N VAL A 795 -44.58 23.78 28.52
CA VAL A 795 -43.71 24.24 27.43
C VAL A 795 -44.39 25.34 26.60
N CYS A 796 -45.68 25.19 26.24
CA CYS A 796 -46.41 26.22 25.49
C CYS A 796 -46.50 27.55 26.28
N GLU A 797 -46.73 27.49 27.60
CA GLU A 797 -46.73 28.68 28.47
C GLU A 797 -45.37 29.37 28.49
N GLN A 798 -44.27 28.62 28.58
CA GLN A 798 -42.91 29.17 28.55
C GLN A 798 -42.59 29.88 27.23
N HIS A 799 -42.97 29.32 26.08
CA HIS A 799 -42.73 29.95 24.78
C HIS A 799 -43.58 31.20 24.56
N ASN A 800 -44.79 31.25 25.13
CA ASN A 800 -45.66 32.42 25.04
C ASN A 800 -45.10 33.61 25.84
N LEU A 801 -44.44 33.34 26.98
CA LEU A 801 -43.75 34.35 27.79
C LEU A 801 -42.49 34.90 27.08
N ASP A 802 -41.71 34.03 26.40
CA ASP A 802 -40.50 34.43 25.66
C ASP A 802 -40.78 35.09 24.29
N GLY A 803 -41.93 34.79 23.67
CA GLY A 803 -42.35 35.32 22.36
C GLY A 803 -42.53 36.84 22.30
N SER A 804 -42.60 37.50 23.46
CA SER A 804 -42.68 38.96 23.55
C SER A 804 -41.33 39.67 23.34
N GLN A 805 -40.18 38.96 23.35
CA GLN A 805 -38.85 39.60 23.27
C GLN A 805 -37.98 39.24 22.04
N LYS A 806 -38.33 38.28 21.17
CA LYS A 806 -37.45 37.85 20.06
C LYS A 806 -38.13 37.66 18.69
N LYS A 807 -38.95 38.62 18.25
CA LYS A 807 -39.62 38.62 16.92
C LYS A 807 -38.71 38.83 15.69
N PHE A 808 -37.38 38.95 15.84
CA PHE A 808 -36.48 39.28 14.72
C PHE A 808 -35.76 38.09 14.05
N HIS A 809 -35.84 36.86 14.59
CA HIS A 809 -35.10 35.71 14.05
C HIS A 809 -35.97 34.64 13.35
N GLU A 810 -37.29 34.82 13.27
CA GLU A 810 -38.22 33.82 12.69
C GLU A 810 -38.17 33.69 11.16
N ASN A 811 -37.49 34.59 10.45
CA ASN A 811 -37.35 34.49 8.98
C ASN A 811 -36.43 33.33 8.52
N ASN A 812 -35.75 32.63 9.44
CA ASN A 812 -34.88 31.49 9.12
C ASN A 812 -35.61 30.12 9.10
N TYR A 813 -36.91 30.06 9.42
CA TYR A 813 -37.68 28.79 9.47
C TYR A 813 -38.21 28.29 8.12
N VAL A 814 -37.99 29.03 7.02
CA VAL A 814 -38.47 28.71 5.65
C VAL A 814 -37.68 27.56 4.98
N LEU A 815 -36.92 26.78 5.75
CA LEU A 815 -35.93 25.82 5.25
C LEU A 815 -36.49 24.48 4.71
N LEU A 816 -37.79 24.40 4.41
CA LEU A 816 -38.39 23.20 3.81
C LEU A 816 -38.61 23.30 2.30
N ASN A 817 -38.43 24.46 1.66
CA ASN A 817 -38.50 24.56 0.20
C ASN A 817 -37.32 23.84 -0.51
N GLU A 818 -36.16 23.68 0.14
CA GLU A 818 -35.01 22.96 -0.45
C GLU A 818 -35.02 21.44 -0.17
N ILE A 819 -35.88 20.94 0.72
CA ILE A 819 -35.85 19.54 1.20
C ILE A 819 -36.70 18.59 0.32
N LEU A 820 -37.55 19.13 -0.56
CA LEU A 820 -38.47 18.35 -1.41
C LEU A 820 -37.92 18.00 -2.80
N SER A 821 -36.68 18.39 -3.14
CA SER A 821 -36.04 18.01 -4.40
C SER A 821 -35.10 16.82 -4.18
N PRO A 822 -35.47 15.59 -4.59
CA PRO A 822 -34.45 14.63 -4.97
C PRO A 822 -33.87 15.11 -6.31
N ASP A 823 -32.55 15.17 -6.39
CA ASP A 823 -31.74 15.48 -7.56
C ASP A 823 -31.62 16.95 -8.01
N ASN A 824 -30.34 17.36 -8.08
CA ASN A 824 -29.89 18.47 -8.90
C ASN A 824 -30.34 18.26 -10.35
N THR A 825 -31.44 18.89 -10.77
CA THR A 825 -31.62 19.61 -12.05
C THR A 825 -33.07 20.08 -12.14
N VAL A 826 -33.27 21.24 -12.78
CA VAL A 826 -34.54 21.95 -13.03
C VAL A 826 -34.92 23.01 -11.98
N ASN A 827 -34.55 24.26 -12.30
CA ASN A 827 -35.00 25.49 -11.66
C ASN A 827 -36.54 25.59 -11.60
N PRO A 828 -37.14 25.93 -10.45
CA PRO A 828 -38.42 26.61 -10.43
C PRO A 828 -38.18 28.12 -10.25
N VAL A 829 -38.49 28.89 -11.28
CA VAL A 829 -38.63 30.35 -11.16
C VAL A 829 -39.85 30.63 -10.28
N ILE A 830 -39.62 31.05 -9.04
CA ILE A 830 -40.65 31.66 -8.20
C ILE A 830 -40.70 33.14 -8.55
N ASN A 831 -41.59 33.52 -9.47
CA ASN A 831 -41.94 34.92 -9.65
C ASN A 831 -42.89 35.34 -8.52
N SER A 832 -42.35 36.15 -7.61
CA SER A 832 -43.11 36.97 -6.69
C SER A 832 -43.69 38.18 -7.43
N THR A 833 -45.00 38.28 -7.59
CA THR A 833 -45.67 39.58 -7.77
C THR A 833 -47.02 39.60 -7.04
N PRO A 834 -47.39 40.75 -6.45
CA PRO A 834 -48.54 40.87 -5.57
C PRO A 834 -49.84 41.06 -6.34
N ILE A 835 -50.94 40.80 -5.62
CA ILE A 835 -52.33 40.99 -6.02
C ILE A 835 -52.61 42.46 -6.30
N THR A 836 -52.99 42.80 -7.56
CA THR A 836 -54.00 43.81 -7.92
C THR A 836 -54.28 43.76 -9.43
N ASP A 837 -55.54 43.98 -9.78
CA ASP A 837 -56.09 44.31 -11.11
C ASP A 837 -56.24 43.19 -12.16
N ALA A 838 -57.49 42.70 -12.28
CA ALA A 838 -58.21 42.72 -13.57
C ALA A 838 -59.69 42.30 -13.37
N MET A 839 -60.58 43.29 -13.36
CA MET A 839 -61.95 43.12 -13.82
C MET A 839 -61.96 43.01 -15.36
N ASN A 840 -62.99 42.32 -15.85
CA ASN A 840 -63.55 42.33 -17.21
C ASN A 840 -62.97 41.38 -18.27
N ASN A 841 -63.84 40.41 -18.57
CA ASN A 841 -64.40 40.12 -19.91
C ASN A 841 -64.02 38.80 -20.61
N THR A 842 -64.90 37.82 -20.38
CA THR A 842 -65.78 37.12 -21.35
C THR A 842 -65.23 36.21 -22.46
N LEU A 843 -65.89 35.04 -22.53
CA LEU A 843 -66.26 34.19 -23.68
C LEU A 843 -65.27 33.10 -24.14
N GLU A 844 -65.33 31.92 -23.48
CA GLU A 844 -65.88 30.62 -23.95
C GLU A 844 -65.91 30.27 -25.48
N PRO A 845 -65.99 28.96 -25.87
CA PRO A 845 -64.99 27.89 -25.75
C PRO A 845 -64.93 26.97 -27.02
N ALA A 846 -64.45 25.72 -26.85
CA ALA A 846 -64.80 24.50 -27.60
C ALA A 846 -64.08 24.26 -28.96
N LEU A 847 -63.68 23.04 -29.37
CA LEU A 847 -63.98 21.67 -28.95
C LEU A 847 -63.04 20.69 -29.71
N SER A 848 -62.77 19.52 -29.09
CA SER A 848 -62.77 18.13 -29.65
C SER A 848 -61.85 17.79 -30.84
N ASP A 849 -61.32 16.58 -31.02
CA ASP A 849 -61.32 15.32 -30.27
C ASP A 849 -60.45 14.34 -31.07
N ASN A 850 -59.94 13.35 -30.34
CA ASN A 850 -59.83 11.95 -30.71
C ASN A 850 -58.97 11.45 -31.90
N GLU A 851 -58.08 10.54 -31.48
CA GLU A 851 -57.91 9.17 -32.04
C GLU A 851 -57.26 9.03 -33.43
N SER A 852 -56.50 8.00 -33.78
CA SER A 852 -55.94 6.85 -33.09
C SER A 852 -55.06 6.10 -34.13
N VAL A 853 -53.96 5.50 -33.66
CA VAL A 853 -53.61 4.08 -33.91
C VAL A 853 -53.01 3.60 -35.28
N ILE A 854 -51.78 3.06 -35.14
CA ILE A 854 -51.17 1.84 -35.75
C ILE A 854 -50.29 1.92 -37.03
N TYR A 855 -49.00 1.60 -36.79
CA TYR A 855 -48.01 0.81 -37.53
C TYR A 855 -48.06 0.71 -39.08
N ARG A 856 -46.90 1.01 -39.70
CA ARG A 856 -46.05 0.05 -40.45
C ARG A 856 -44.76 0.69 -40.98
N SER A 857 -43.61 0.14 -40.61
CA SER A 857 -42.39 0.10 -41.45
C SER A 857 -42.60 -0.96 -42.56
N PRO A 858 -41.79 -1.11 -43.65
CA PRO A 858 -40.33 -0.95 -43.69
C PRO A 858 -39.70 -0.47 -45.03
N SER A 859 -38.35 -0.38 -45.02
CA SER A 859 -37.40 -0.53 -46.16
C SER A 859 -37.40 0.59 -47.22
N ALA A 860 -36.34 0.89 -47.97
CA ALA A 860 -34.89 0.72 -47.92
C ALA A 860 -34.36 1.48 -49.17
N ARG A 861 -33.06 1.81 -49.18
CA ARG A 861 -32.20 2.10 -50.35
C ARG A 861 -32.09 3.53 -50.92
N SER A 862 -30.85 4.02 -50.78
CA SER A 862 -29.88 4.35 -51.85
C SER A 862 -29.82 5.75 -52.46
N GLY A 863 -28.56 6.20 -52.65
CA GLY A 863 -28.13 7.27 -53.57
C GLY A 863 -27.63 8.49 -52.80
N ALA A 864 -26.34 8.62 -52.43
CA ALA A 864 -25.20 8.92 -53.29
C ALA A 864 -25.44 10.14 -54.21
N GLY A 865 -24.69 11.23 -53.97
CA GLY A 865 -24.69 12.41 -54.83
C GLY A 865 -23.96 13.59 -54.21
N GLU A 866 -22.64 13.63 -54.41
CA GLU A 866 -21.77 14.77 -54.15
C GLU A 866 -22.26 16.07 -54.84
N ARG A 867 -22.09 17.22 -54.19
CA ARG A 867 -21.50 18.39 -54.87
C ARG A 867 -20.96 19.44 -53.90
N ILE A 868 -19.71 19.78 -54.20
CA ILE A 868 -18.83 20.84 -53.71
C ILE A 868 -19.41 22.22 -54.05
N GLN A 869 -19.35 23.16 -53.09
CA GLN A 869 -18.90 24.55 -53.34
C GLN A 869 -18.59 25.29 -52.02
N SER A 870 -17.28 25.48 -51.80
CA SER A 870 -16.58 26.72 -51.39
C SER A 870 -17.39 28.02 -51.43
N VAL A 871 -17.13 29.13 -50.71
CA VAL A 871 -16.08 29.63 -49.79
C VAL A 871 -16.54 31.07 -49.43
N ASP A 872 -16.12 31.56 -48.25
CA ASP A 872 -16.02 32.96 -47.79
C ASP A 872 -17.22 33.94 -47.85
N GLN A 873 -17.55 34.55 -46.70
CA GLN A 873 -16.99 35.86 -46.35
C GLN A 873 -17.32 36.28 -44.92
N ALA A 874 -16.37 37.01 -44.35
CA ALA A 874 -16.25 37.50 -42.99
C ALA A 874 -17.33 38.51 -42.55
N LYS A 875 -17.65 38.46 -41.26
CA LYS A 875 -17.63 39.62 -40.35
C LYS A 875 -17.44 39.18 -38.92
#